data_AF-A0A286UX25-F1
#
_entry.id   AF-A0A286UX25-F1
#
_cell.length_a   1.000
_cell.length_b   1.000
_cell.length_c   1.000
_cell.angle_alpha   90.00
_cell.angle_beta   90.00
_cell.angle_gamma   90.00
#
_symmetry.space_group_name_H-M   'P 1'
#
loop_
_entity.id
_entity.type
_entity.pdbx_description
1 polymer ?
#
loop_
_entity_poly.entity_id
_entity_poly.type
_entity_poly.pdbx_seq_one_letter_code
_entity_poly.pdbx_strand_id
1 'polypeptide(L)'
;MILPLKIPGTVYPRLFMHVVRVEIQRNNFELDYFLNAVKPSSSRFDLAVRLEDKEELAHSGNLKDENLEAESDTADSGASTPISVGDVYGLDGEDKRRVLDLNEKVREKINKLVELKKQKQSFFSTRRFWFPFGILLGTFLGTILIDPANVPIEIPAQLALLLEHSQSNFSSLITNIIPDIDIETEWLSKRFEMEWEAFKTRIPELWKLNNDGREFKVGERMRDERGLEVNYPVILVPGIISTGLESWSTSKEYKDWFREKVWGGLTMLSQVTFNREKWINAVLLDSETGLDPPGVRVRAAQGIDAASSFVQGYWLWSKVVENLAVVGYDTNNLLLAAYDWRLSFWNLEERDGYFTRLKNSVELMRKRQGKKVVLVAHSMGSSVTLWVESPQFGGGGPTWVEDNIEAFISVAGTHLGVPKAMTAFLSGEMKDTVELNPAGAYVLERFFSRKERAKLFRSWAGSASMWIKGGNAIWGNHTHAPDDLDNCTTSHGTFLSFRPSELLGANANEEGNANISMPSDTKNLTAEDAGTWILEHTPVAFQKMMATNYSCGIERDEEKLKENDNDPTKWSNPLESRLPNAPSMKIFCIYGHGKETERSYWYARGEYEYDDSFADAASAVCEDTNNCTSPRAPLDMPLSRKNWIDFEISDEKALPRTKNGVKIGEGDGTVTLLSLGAMCVEGWKRPRWNPSGIKVVTTELPHLPTPSIPRGGANTSDHVDILGSTGLNELIVKVATGVGDEIEDTFVSRIREYAARIPWD
;
A
#
# COMPACT_ATOMS: atom_id res chain seq x y z
N MET A 1 21.20 49.62 -2.75
CA MET A 1 21.70 50.61 -1.78
C MET A 1 20.58 51.63 -1.61
N ILE A 2 19.85 51.73 -0.50
CA ILE A 2 20.28 52.17 0.83
C ILE A 2 19.36 51.52 1.89
N LEU A 3 19.96 50.75 2.81
CA LEU A 3 19.57 50.55 4.23
C LEU A 3 20.18 51.73 5.04
N PRO A 4 19.80 52.08 6.30
CA PRO A 4 19.58 51.14 7.43
C PRO A 4 18.65 51.60 8.60
N LEU A 5 18.41 50.71 9.59
CA LEU A 5 18.39 50.89 11.08
C LEU A 5 17.44 49.85 11.74
N LYS A 6 17.95 48.72 12.27
CA LYS A 6 18.40 48.40 13.66
C LYS A 6 17.29 48.15 14.74
N ILE A 7 16.91 46.86 14.90
CA ILE A 7 16.97 45.94 16.08
C ILE A 7 16.81 46.56 17.50
N PRO A 8 15.95 46.06 18.44
CA PRO A 8 16.06 44.75 19.15
C PRO A 8 14.71 44.03 19.42
N GLY A 9 14.57 42.71 19.58
CA GLY A 9 15.24 41.75 20.46
C GLY A 9 14.26 41.33 21.58
N THR A 10 13.66 40.13 21.50
CA THR A 10 12.75 39.61 22.55
C THR A 10 12.88 38.10 22.75
N VAL A 11 13.62 37.74 23.80
CA VAL A 11 13.36 36.74 24.86
C VAL A 11 12.08 35.87 24.72
N TYR A 12 12.25 34.55 24.62
CA TYR A 12 11.25 33.49 24.96
C TYR A 12 11.19 33.29 26.51
N PRO A 13 10.33 32.46 27.15
CA PRO A 13 8.96 31.97 26.88
C PRO A 13 8.06 32.00 28.16
N ARG A 14 6.85 32.57 28.19
CA ARG A 14 5.89 32.32 29.33
C ARG A 14 4.42 32.74 29.19
N LEU A 15 3.89 32.97 27.97
CA LEU A 15 2.50 33.44 27.82
C LEU A 15 1.55 32.58 26.98
N PHE A 16 1.97 31.39 26.52
CA PHE A 16 1.07 30.51 25.74
C PHE A 16 0.33 29.46 26.60
N MET A 17 0.59 29.39 27.90
CA MET A 17 -0.10 28.51 28.85
C MET A 17 -1.00 29.27 29.85
N HIS A 18 -1.59 30.39 29.42
CA HIS A 18 -2.63 31.09 30.18
C HIS A 18 -3.85 31.55 29.37
N VAL A 19 -3.84 31.40 28.04
CA VAL A 19 -5.01 31.73 27.21
C VAL A 19 -5.84 30.48 26.86
N VAL A 20 -5.23 29.28 26.82
CA VAL A 20 -5.99 28.03 26.58
C VAL A 20 -6.60 27.44 27.87
N ARG A 21 -6.25 27.99 29.04
CA ARG A 21 -6.84 27.57 30.34
C ARG A 21 -7.96 28.48 30.86
N VAL A 22 -8.32 29.53 30.12
CA VAL A 22 -9.44 30.43 30.44
C VAL A 22 -10.63 30.27 29.48
N GLU A 23 -10.45 29.63 28.32
CA GLU A 23 -11.55 29.34 27.38
C GLU A 23 -12.28 28.00 27.65
N ILE A 24 -11.75 27.12 28.52
CA ILE A 24 -12.36 25.81 28.86
C ILE A 24 -13.15 25.86 30.18
N GLN A 25 -13.06 26.95 30.96
CA GLN A 25 -13.94 27.17 32.13
C GLN A 25 -15.16 28.07 31.86
N ARG A 26 -15.34 28.58 30.63
CA ARG A 26 -16.44 29.51 30.30
C ARG A 26 -17.61 28.90 29.53
N ASN A 27 -17.51 27.66 29.04
CA ASN A 27 -18.58 26.98 28.29
C ASN A 27 -19.32 25.87 29.06
N ASN A 28 -19.18 25.80 30.39
CA ASN A 28 -20.04 24.96 31.24
C ASN A 28 -21.28 25.69 31.78
N PHE A 29 -21.72 26.75 31.08
CA PHE A 29 -22.86 27.57 31.50
C PHE A 29 -23.80 27.95 30.34
N GLU A 30 -23.99 27.08 29.34
CA GLU A 30 -25.10 27.20 28.37
C GLU A 30 -25.61 25.83 27.88
N LEU A 31 -25.91 24.91 28.82
CA LEU A 31 -26.67 23.69 28.52
C LEU A 31 -27.92 23.51 29.41
N ASP A 32 -28.42 24.60 30.00
CA ASP A 32 -29.67 24.62 30.79
C ASP A 32 -30.79 25.46 30.16
N TYR A 33 -30.60 26.00 28.95
CA TYR A 33 -31.60 26.86 28.29
C TYR A 33 -32.30 26.24 27.07
N PHE A 34 -32.01 24.99 26.69
CA PHE A 34 -32.63 24.33 25.53
C PHE A 34 -33.52 23.12 25.85
N LEU A 35 -33.70 22.75 27.13
CA LEU A 35 -34.57 21.65 27.57
C LEU A 35 -35.82 22.10 28.37
N ASN A 36 -36.21 23.37 28.26
CA ASN A 36 -37.47 23.87 28.81
C ASN A 36 -38.22 24.77 27.81
N ALA A 37 -38.76 24.19 26.73
CA ALA A 37 -39.88 24.78 26.01
C ALA A 37 -40.66 23.71 25.21
N VAL A 38 -41.99 23.74 25.35
CA VAL A 38 -43.01 23.01 24.59
C VAL A 38 -43.37 21.58 25.07
N LYS A 39 -44.02 21.52 26.24
CA LYS A 39 -45.29 20.79 26.38
C LYS A 39 -46.40 21.59 25.68
N PRO A 40 -47.35 20.97 24.97
CA PRO A 40 -48.67 21.54 24.79
C PRO A 40 -49.69 20.88 25.72
N SER A 41 -50.44 21.74 26.39
CA SER A 41 -51.64 21.48 27.18
C SER A 41 -52.84 21.09 26.29
N SER A 42 -53.68 20.17 26.74
CA SER A 42 -55.14 20.37 26.72
C SER A 42 -55.86 19.37 27.63
N SER A 43 -56.78 19.92 28.41
CA SER A 43 -57.63 19.33 29.45
C SER A 43 -58.95 18.71 28.93
N ARG A 44 -59.57 17.87 29.80
CA ARG A 44 -60.96 17.33 29.87
C ARG A 44 -61.21 16.05 29.04
N PHE A 45 -61.84 14.97 29.54
CA PHE A 45 -62.93 14.83 30.52
C PHE A 45 -62.82 13.58 31.44
N ASP A 46 -63.53 13.66 32.55
CA ASP A 46 -63.65 12.78 33.73
C ASP A 46 -64.12 11.32 33.51
N LEU A 47 -63.72 10.41 34.41
CA LEU A 47 -64.66 9.81 35.39
C LEU A 47 -63.90 9.19 36.57
N ALA A 48 -64.23 9.64 37.77
CA ALA A 48 -63.80 9.10 39.06
C ALA A 48 -64.56 7.81 39.41
N VAL A 49 -63.98 6.96 40.26
CA VAL A 49 -64.55 6.55 41.57
C VAL A 49 -63.41 5.95 42.45
N ARG A 50 -63.30 6.48 43.66
CA ARG A 50 -62.48 6.04 44.81
C ARG A 50 -62.95 4.70 45.38
N LEU A 51 -62.06 4.02 46.10
CA LEU A 51 -62.21 3.45 47.47
C LEU A 51 -60.86 2.76 47.78
N GLU A 52 -59.94 3.40 48.51
CA GLU A 52 -59.79 3.35 49.99
C GLU A 52 -59.77 1.94 50.61
N ASP A 53 -58.61 1.66 51.22
CA ASP A 53 -58.37 0.94 52.48
C ASP A 53 -57.87 -0.53 52.55
N LYS A 54 -56.75 -0.63 53.31
CA LYS A 54 -56.24 -1.68 54.21
C LYS A 54 -55.43 -2.84 53.61
N GLU A 55 -54.13 -2.95 53.92
CA GLU A 55 -53.44 -3.35 55.18
C GLU A 55 -53.19 -4.87 55.29
N GLU A 56 -51.95 -5.17 55.70
CA GLU A 56 -51.44 -6.40 56.33
C GLU A 56 -51.20 -7.70 55.51
N LEU A 57 -49.93 -8.12 55.53
CA LEU A 57 -49.37 -9.45 55.94
C LEU A 57 -48.09 -9.68 55.12
N ALA A 58 -46.89 -9.34 55.62
CA ALA A 58 -46.10 -10.02 56.65
C ALA A 58 -45.74 -11.48 56.33
N HIS A 59 -44.42 -11.68 56.22
CA HIS A 59 -43.60 -12.83 56.64
C HIS A 59 -43.11 -13.91 55.67
N SER A 60 -41.76 -13.97 55.69
CA SER A 60 -40.86 -15.14 55.60
C SER A 60 -40.59 -15.68 54.20
N GLY A 61 -39.36 -16.11 53.86
CA GLY A 61 -38.20 -16.33 54.70
C GLY A 61 -36.92 -16.56 53.90
N ASN A 62 -35.83 -16.63 54.67
CA ASN A 62 -34.46 -16.98 54.31
C ASN A 62 -34.36 -18.13 53.31
N LEU A 63 -33.35 -18.07 52.44
CA LEU A 63 -32.22 -19.02 52.44
C LEU A 63 -31.05 -18.50 51.60
N LYS A 64 -29.87 -18.89 52.06
CA LYS A 64 -28.51 -18.49 51.70
C LYS A 64 -27.89 -19.47 50.69
N ASP A 65 -26.82 -18.99 50.04
CA ASP A 65 -25.65 -19.68 49.45
C ASP A 65 -25.98 -20.70 48.32
N GLU A 66 -25.26 -20.87 47.22
CA GLU A 66 -23.84 -20.70 46.89
C GLU A 66 -23.67 -20.83 45.34
N ASN A 67 -22.62 -20.20 44.80
CA ASN A 67 -21.88 -20.39 43.53
C ASN A 67 -22.44 -21.26 42.37
N LEU A 68 -22.39 -20.70 41.15
CA LEU A 68 -21.96 -21.40 39.93
C LEU A 68 -21.62 -20.39 38.80
N GLU A 69 -20.35 -20.39 38.41
CA GLU A 69 -19.89 -19.96 37.08
C GLU A 69 -20.39 -20.95 36.02
N ALA A 70 -20.80 -20.44 34.85
CA ALA A 70 -20.39 -20.93 33.52
C ALA A 70 -21.28 -20.37 32.40
N GLU A 71 -20.59 -19.92 31.36
CA GLU A 71 -20.96 -19.98 29.94
C GLU A 71 -22.04 -19.05 29.37
N SER A 72 -21.52 -18.02 28.70
CA SER A 72 -21.91 -17.65 27.34
C SER A 72 -22.21 -18.86 26.46
N ASP A 73 -23.26 -18.77 25.63
CA ASP A 73 -23.02 -18.89 24.19
C ASP A 73 -24.15 -18.34 23.31
N THR A 74 -23.68 -17.59 22.31
CA THR A 74 -24.11 -17.48 20.91
C THR A 74 -25.46 -18.05 20.46
N ALA A 75 -26.20 -17.27 19.66
CA ALA A 75 -26.35 -17.58 18.23
C ALA A 75 -27.17 -16.53 17.47
N ASP A 76 -26.64 -16.20 16.30
CA ASP A 76 -27.27 -15.56 15.16
C ASP A 76 -28.34 -16.46 14.51
N SER A 77 -29.23 -15.83 13.76
CA SER A 77 -30.03 -16.32 12.63
C SER A 77 -30.45 -17.80 12.54
N GLY A 78 -31.76 -18.05 12.44
CA GLY A 78 -32.24 -19.27 11.79
C GLY A 78 -33.70 -19.62 12.01
N ALA A 79 -34.49 -19.50 10.94
CA ALA A 79 -35.60 -20.38 10.57
C ALA A 79 -36.70 -20.70 11.62
N SER A 80 -37.91 -20.30 11.23
CA SER A 80 -39.19 -20.81 11.71
C SER A 80 -39.18 -22.31 12.07
N THR A 81 -39.39 -22.61 13.35
CA THR A 81 -40.04 -23.85 13.81
C THR A 81 -41.07 -23.50 14.90
N PRO A 82 -42.21 -24.21 14.94
CA PRO A 82 -43.37 -23.80 15.71
C PRO A 82 -43.14 -24.07 17.20
N ILE A 83 -43.42 -23.07 18.06
CA ILE A 83 -43.46 -23.31 19.50
C ILE A 83 -44.63 -24.26 19.76
N SER A 84 -44.26 -25.49 20.10
CA SER A 84 -45.12 -26.56 20.60
C SER A 84 -45.87 -26.08 21.84
N VAL A 85 -47.18 -26.26 21.84
CA VAL A 85 -48.04 -26.07 23.01
C VAL A 85 -47.77 -27.24 23.96
N GLY A 86 -46.88 -27.02 24.93
CA GLY A 86 -46.64 -27.93 26.04
C GLY A 86 -47.47 -27.55 27.27
N ASP A 87 -48.47 -28.37 27.54
CA ASP A 87 -49.05 -28.69 28.85
C ASP A 87 -49.71 -27.58 29.68
N VAL A 88 -50.99 -27.34 29.38
CA VAL A 88 -51.98 -26.90 30.38
C VAL A 88 -52.82 -28.11 30.77
N TYR A 89 -52.39 -28.83 31.79
CA TYR A 89 -53.21 -29.78 32.54
C TYR A 89 -54.11 -29.02 33.51
N GLY A 90 -55.42 -29.27 33.45
CA GLY A 90 -56.35 -28.90 34.52
C GLY A 90 -57.03 -27.53 34.41
N LEU A 91 -57.48 -27.11 33.23
CA LEU A 91 -58.43 -25.98 33.09
C LEU A 91 -59.65 -26.39 32.28
N ASP A 92 -60.82 -25.95 32.74
CA ASP A 92 -62.12 -26.29 32.17
C ASP A 92 -62.30 -25.72 30.76
N GLY A 93 -63.18 -26.32 29.96
CA GLY A 93 -63.27 -26.10 28.50
C GLY A 93 -63.53 -24.64 28.06
N GLU A 94 -64.05 -23.78 28.94
CA GLU A 94 -64.24 -22.35 28.66
C GLU A 94 -62.97 -21.51 28.84
N ASP A 95 -62.13 -21.82 29.83
CA ASP A 95 -60.94 -21.01 30.12
C ASP A 95 -59.85 -21.22 29.07
N LYS A 96 -59.76 -22.43 28.51
CA LYS A 96 -58.83 -22.72 27.39
C LYS A 96 -59.17 -21.92 26.13
N ARG A 97 -60.47 -21.70 25.85
CA ARG A 97 -60.92 -20.85 24.74
C ARG A 97 -60.64 -19.37 24.99
N ARG A 98 -60.81 -18.90 26.22
CA ARG A 98 -60.50 -17.52 26.60
C ARG A 98 -59.00 -17.21 26.51
N VAL A 99 -58.14 -18.14 26.91
CA VAL A 99 -56.68 -17.96 26.81
C VAL A 99 -56.21 -17.94 25.35
N LEU A 100 -56.79 -18.78 24.49
CA LEU A 100 -56.49 -18.76 23.05
C LEU A 100 -56.97 -17.47 22.37
N ASP A 101 -58.20 -17.02 22.67
CA ASP A 101 -58.76 -15.76 22.15
C ASP A 101 -58.00 -14.52 22.66
N LEU A 102 -57.53 -14.53 23.92
CA LEU A 102 -56.66 -13.48 24.45
C LEU A 102 -55.29 -13.46 23.75
N ASN A 103 -54.68 -14.62 23.52
CA ASN A 103 -53.38 -14.71 22.85
C ASN A 103 -53.45 -14.24 21.39
N GLU A 104 -54.55 -14.53 20.71
CA GLU A 104 -54.78 -14.08 19.34
C GLU A 104 -54.98 -12.55 19.29
N LYS A 105 -55.77 -11.98 20.20
CA LYS A 105 -55.95 -10.52 20.36
C LYS A 105 -54.67 -9.80 20.78
N VAL A 106 -53.83 -10.43 21.59
CA VAL A 106 -52.52 -9.88 21.99
C VAL A 106 -51.56 -9.88 20.81
N ARG A 107 -51.51 -10.95 20.00
CA ARG A 107 -50.73 -10.99 18.76
C ARG A 107 -51.17 -9.93 17.75
N GLU A 108 -52.48 -9.77 17.59
CA GLU A 108 -53.04 -8.77 16.67
C GLU A 108 -52.69 -7.33 17.12
N LYS A 109 -52.73 -7.05 18.43
CA LYS A 109 -52.30 -5.76 18.99
C LYS A 109 -50.80 -5.52 18.89
N ILE A 110 -49.97 -6.56 19.09
CA ILE A 110 -48.51 -6.46 18.95
C ILE A 110 -48.16 -6.18 17.49
N ASN A 111 -48.78 -6.85 16.53
CA ASN A 111 -48.54 -6.61 15.10
C ASN A 111 -48.99 -5.21 14.67
N LYS A 112 -50.14 -4.73 15.16
CA LYS A 112 -50.57 -3.32 14.96
C LYS A 112 -49.60 -2.31 15.57
N LEU A 113 -49.04 -2.59 16.75
CA LEU A 113 -48.05 -1.73 17.39
C LEU A 113 -46.72 -1.72 16.63
N VAL A 114 -46.30 -2.86 16.05
CA VAL A 114 -45.10 -2.96 15.22
C VAL A 114 -45.28 -2.22 13.89
N GLU A 115 -46.45 -2.32 13.26
CA GLU A 115 -46.77 -1.55 12.05
C GLU A 115 -46.83 -0.04 12.32
N LEU A 116 -47.47 0.39 13.42
CA LEU A 116 -47.51 1.79 13.83
C LEU A 116 -46.11 2.32 14.17
N LYS A 117 -45.21 1.49 14.72
CA LYS A 117 -43.81 1.87 15.01
C LYS A 117 -42.97 1.96 13.72
N LYS A 118 -43.22 1.10 12.72
CA LYS A 118 -42.62 1.19 11.37
C LYS A 118 -43.10 2.42 10.60
N GLN A 119 -44.36 2.81 10.71
CA GLN A 119 -44.92 4.01 10.06
C GLN A 119 -44.43 5.32 10.69
N LYS A 120 -44.06 5.33 11.97
CA LYS A 120 -43.60 6.56 12.67
C LYS A 120 -42.09 6.77 12.70
N GLN A 121 -41.28 5.77 12.33
CA GLN A 121 -39.85 5.99 12.13
C GLN A 121 -39.59 6.56 10.74
N SER A 122 -39.85 7.86 10.61
CA SER A 122 -39.40 8.65 9.46
C SER A 122 -37.88 8.52 9.32
N PHE A 123 -37.41 8.25 8.10
CA PHE A 123 -35.99 8.18 7.71
C PHE A 123 -35.19 9.39 8.25
N PHE A 124 -35.85 10.55 8.30
CA PHE A 124 -35.36 11.82 8.85
C PHE A 124 -35.20 11.89 10.37
N SER A 125 -35.43 10.82 11.13
CA SER A 125 -35.24 10.80 12.59
C SER A 125 -34.02 10.00 13.05
N THR A 126 -33.31 9.34 12.12
CA THR A 126 -32.14 8.51 12.45
C THR A 126 -30.83 9.30 12.37
N ARG A 127 -29.92 9.06 13.34
CA ARG A 127 -28.56 9.64 13.38
C ARG A 127 -27.75 9.42 12.08
N ARG A 128 -28.13 8.42 11.29
CA ARG A 128 -27.51 8.06 9.99
C ARG A 128 -27.85 9.04 8.85
N PHE A 129 -28.93 9.81 8.95
CA PHE A 129 -29.28 10.85 7.97
C PHE A 129 -28.71 12.23 8.37
N TRP A 130 -28.90 12.64 9.62
CA TRP A 130 -28.47 13.96 10.10
C TRP A 130 -26.95 14.16 10.16
N PHE A 131 -26.16 13.10 10.32
CA PHE A 131 -24.70 13.20 10.34
C PHE A 131 -24.10 13.57 8.97
N PRO A 132 -24.36 12.84 7.86
CA PRO A 132 -23.90 13.25 6.54
C PRO A 132 -24.59 14.53 6.03
N PHE A 133 -25.86 14.74 6.36
CA PHE A 133 -26.57 15.98 6.01
C PHE A 133 -26.00 17.21 6.74
N GLY A 134 -25.63 17.06 8.01
CA GLY A 134 -24.95 18.10 8.78
C GLY A 134 -23.53 18.40 8.29
N ILE A 135 -22.79 17.39 7.81
CA ILE A 135 -21.49 17.60 7.16
C ILE A 135 -21.66 18.37 5.86
N LEU A 136 -22.60 17.99 5.00
CA LEU A 136 -22.90 18.67 3.73
C LEU A 136 -23.39 20.10 3.94
N LEU A 137 -24.28 20.32 4.91
CA LEU A 137 -24.79 21.65 5.23
C LEU A 137 -23.70 22.52 5.89
N GLY A 138 -22.82 21.92 6.70
CA GLY A 138 -21.68 22.59 7.33
C GLY A 138 -20.58 22.99 6.34
N THR A 139 -20.24 22.14 5.38
CA THR A 139 -19.33 22.52 4.28
C THR A 139 -19.97 23.55 3.37
N PHE A 140 -21.27 23.45 3.06
CA PHE A 140 -21.98 24.41 2.23
C PHE A 140 -22.14 25.80 2.90
N LEU A 141 -22.42 25.85 4.20
CA LEU A 141 -22.43 27.11 4.96
C LEU A 141 -21.01 27.65 5.15
N GLY A 142 -20.02 26.78 5.36
CA GLY A 142 -18.61 27.15 5.44
C GLY A 142 -18.08 27.79 4.15
N THR A 143 -18.52 27.32 2.98
CA THR A 143 -18.13 27.91 1.69
C THR A 143 -18.86 29.21 1.38
N ILE A 144 -20.08 29.42 1.90
CA ILE A 144 -20.85 30.67 1.72
C ILE A 144 -20.38 31.78 2.67
N LEU A 145 -19.92 31.43 3.89
CA LEU A 145 -19.56 32.40 4.93
C LEU A 145 -18.08 32.83 4.90
N ILE A 146 -17.22 32.18 4.10
CA ILE A 146 -15.84 32.61 3.87
C ILE A 146 -15.82 33.55 2.66
N ASP A 147 -15.69 34.85 2.92
CA ASP A 147 -15.54 35.89 1.89
C ASP A 147 -14.29 35.60 1.01
N PRO A 148 -14.39 35.63 -0.34
CA PRO A 148 -13.49 34.92 -1.23
C PRO A 148 -12.33 35.80 -1.71
N ALA A 149 -11.49 36.24 -0.76
CA ALA A 149 -10.25 36.95 -1.09
C ALA A 149 -9.04 36.22 -0.50
N ASN A 150 -8.35 35.48 -1.37
CA ASN A 150 -6.92 35.08 -1.27
C ASN A 150 -6.52 33.80 -0.51
N VAL A 151 -7.35 32.76 -0.42
CA VAL A 151 -6.85 31.42 -0.01
C VAL A 151 -7.25 30.37 -1.04
N PRO A 152 -6.30 29.73 -1.75
CA PRO A 152 -6.60 28.56 -2.57
C PRO A 152 -7.04 27.42 -1.66
N ILE A 153 -8.24 26.88 -1.89
CA ILE A 153 -8.72 25.69 -1.20
C ILE A 153 -7.97 24.49 -1.79
N GLU A 154 -7.05 23.88 -1.04
CA GLU A 154 -6.44 22.61 -1.40
C GLU A 154 -7.45 21.47 -1.21
N ILE A 155 -8.11 21.11 -2.30
CA ILE A 155 -8.94 19.89 -2.34
C ILE A 155 -8.00 18.72 -2.65
N PRO A 156 -7.95 17.67 -1.81
CA PRO A 156 -7.20 16.45 -2.12
C PRO A 156 -7.64 15.91 -3.47
N ALA A 157 -6.70 15.61 -4.38
CA ALA A 157 -7.00 15.18 -5.76
C ALA A 157 -8.01 14.01 -5.82
N GLN A 158 -8.01 13.14 -4.80
CA GLN A 158 -8.94 12.03 -4.64
C GLN A 158 -10.40 12.48 -4.47
N LEU A 159 -10.63 13.60 -3.78
CA LEU A 159 -11.96 14.18 -3.57
C LEU A 159 -12.45 14.88 -4.84
N ALA A 160 -11.58 15.56 -5.57
CA ALA A 160 -11.91 16.15 -6.87
C ALA A 160 -12.28 15.06 -7.91
N LEU A 161 -11.57 13.92 -7.91
CA LEU A 161 -11.87 12.76 -8.76
C LEU A 161 -13.23 12.11 -8.47
N LEU A 162 -13.61 12.03 -7.19
CA LEU A 162 -14.88 11.44 -6.76
C LEU A 162 -16.08 12.31 -7.16
N LEU A 163 -15.84 13.62 -7.27
CA LEU A 163 -16.86 14.62 -7.61
C LEU A 163 -17.11 14.75 -9.12
N GLU A 164 -16.21 14.32 -10.00
CA GLU A 164 -16.38 14.46 -11.46
C GLU A 164 -17.13 13.29 -12.13
N HIS A 165 -17.02 12.05 -11.61
CA HIS A 165 -17.68 10.88 -12.22
C HIS A 165 -19.16 10.71 -11.83
N SER A 166 -19.71 11.52 -10.92
CA SER A 166 -21.14 11.50 -10.60
C SER A 166 -22.02 12.13 -11.69
N GLN A 167 -21.42 12.63 -12.78
CA GLN A 167 -22.08 13.42 -13.82
C GLN A 167 -23.23 12.72 -14.53
N SER A 168 -23.29 11.38 -14.58
CA SER A 168 -24.39 10.71 -15.30
C SER A 168 -25.54 10.24 -14.42
N ASN A 169 -25.44 10.31 -13.08
CA ASN A 169 -26.46 9.75 -12.19
C ASN A 169 -26.56 10.41 -10.79
N PHE A 170 -26.01 11.61 -10.56
CA PHE A 170 -26.26 12.27 -9.28
C PHE A 170 -27.73 12.71 -9.11
N SER A 171 -28.38 13.13 -10.20
CA SER A 171 -29.82 13.43 -10.19
C SER A 171 -30.67 12.19 -9.89
N SER A 172 -30.26 11.00 -10.33
CA SER A 172 -30.94 9.73 -10.05
C SER A 172 -30.62 9.19 -8.65
N LEU A 173 -29.47 9.56 -8.08
CA LEU A 173 -29.11 9.27 -6.71
C LEU A 173 -29.95 10.10 -5.73
N ILE A 174 -30.23 11.37 -6.03
CA ILE A 174 -31.09 12.22 -5.20
C ILE A 174 -32.57 11.80 -5.30
N THR A 175 -33.10 11.51 -6.49
CA THR A 175 -34.50 11.06 -6.65
C THR A 175 -34.76 9.68 -6.05
N ASN A 176 -33.76 8.79 -5.98
CA ASN A 176 -33.89 7.49 -5.30
C ASN A 176 -33.83 7.58 -3.77
N ILE A 177 -33.31 8.68 -3.20
CA ILE A 177 -33.18 8.85 -1.74
C ILE A 177 -34.41 9.55 -1.14
N ILE A 178 -35.14 10.37 -1.90
CA ILE A 178 -36.35 11.09 -1.42
C ILE A 178 -37.43 11.03 -2.51
N PRO A 179 -38.39 10.08 -2.45
CA PRO A 179 -39.33 9.86 -3.55
C PRO A 179 -40.49 10.87 -3.64
N ASP A 180 -40.71 11.73 -2.64
CA ASP A 180 -42.03 12.35 -2.43
C ASP A 180 -41.98 13.79 -1.86
N ILE A 181 -41.18 14.68 -2.46
CA ILE A 181 -41.24 16.13 -2.16
C ILE A 181 -41.27 16.92 -3.46
N ASP A 182 -42.47 17.37 -3.83
CA ASP A 182 -42.74 18.24 -4.98
C ASP A 182 -42.53 19.72 -4.59
N ILE A 183 -41.28 20.12 -4.37
CA ILE A 183 -40.91 21.50 -4.06
C ILE A 183 -39.81 21.96 -5.04
N GLU A 184 -40.20 22.84 -5.97
CA GLU A 184 -39.37 23.65 -6.90
C GLU A 184 -37.93 23.16 -7.18
N THR A 185 -37.83 21.96 -7.74
CA THR A 185 -36.58 21.31 -8.15
C THR A 185 -35.87 22.02 -9.30
N GLU A 186 -36.54 22.91 -10.04
CA GLU A 186 -35.96 23.61 -11.20
C GLU A 186 -35.05 24.81 -10.84
N TRP A 187 -35.34 25.52 -9.74
CA TRP A 187 -34.56 26.68 -9.33
C TRP A 187 -33.28 26.28 -8.58
N LEU A 188 -33.38 25.26 -7.72
CA LEU A 188 -32.26 24.70 -6.98
C LEU A 188 -31.31 23.92 -7.90
N SER A 189 -31.82 23.16 -8.87
CA SER A 189 -30.97 22.47 -9.85
C SER A 189 -30.21 23.45 -10.74
N LYS A 190 -30.87 24.48 -11.28
CA LYS A 190 -30.21 25.48 -12.13
C LYS A 190 -29.17 26.30 -11.38
N ARG A 191 -29.45 26.70 -10.14
CA ARG A 191 -28.50 27.47 -9.32
C ARG A 191 -27.33 26.61 -8.86
N PHE A 192 -27.60 25.35 -8.50
CA PHE A 192 -26.57 24.37 -8.19
C PHE A 192 -25.71 24.06 -9.42
N GLU A 193 -26.30 23.85 -10.60
CA GLU A 193 -25.58 23.64 -11.86
C GLU A 193 -24.69 24.84 -12.21
N MET A 194 -25.20 26.07 -12.09
CA MET A 194 -24.39 27.28 -12.35
C MET A 194 -23.23 27.46 -11.36
N GLU A 195 -23.47 27.25 -10.07
CA GLU A 195 -22.42 27.30 -9.03
C GLU A 195 -21.44 26.12 -9.15
N TRP A 196 -21.92 24.96 -9.60
CA TRP A 196 -21.13 23.75 -9.85
C TRP A 196 -20.22 23.90 -11.06
N GLU A 197 -20.70 24.49 -12.15
CA GLU A 197 -19.87 24.85 -13.30
C GLU A 197 -18.88 25.97 -12.95
N ALA A 198 -19.27 26.94 -12.10
CA ALA A 198 -18.36 27.96 -11.56
C ALA A 198 -17.31 27.37 -10.60
N PHE A 199 -17.62 26.27 -9.91
CA PHE A 199 -16.70 25.53 -9.06
C PHE A 199 -15.75 24.63 -9.88
N LYS A 200 -16.26 23.91 -10.88
CA LYS A 200 -15.45 23.14 -11.84
C LYS A 200 -14.40 24.00 -12.55
N THR A 201 -14.79 25.20 -12.97
CA THR A 201 -13.87 26.16 -13.61
C THR A 201 -12.83 26.75 -12.65
N ARG A 202 -13.03 26.60 -11.32
CA ARG A 202 -12.08 27.01 -10.27
C ARG A 202 -11.21 25.87 -9.76
N ILE A 203 -11.58 24.61 -10.01
CA ILE A 203 -10.69 23.46 -9.80
C ILE A 203 -9.63 23.53 -10.89
N PRO A 204 -8.33 23.65 -10.56
CA PRO A 204 -7.28 23.51 -11.56
C PRO A 204 -7.48 22.17 -12.25
N GLU A 205 -7.57 22.12 -13.58
CA GLU A 205 -7.69 20.86 -14.33
C GLU A 205 -6.54 19.94 -13.91
N LEU A 206 -6.79 19.01 -12.98
CA LEU A 206 -5.81 18.02 -12.51
C LEU A 206 -5.24 17.21 -13.69
N TRP A 207 -5.98 17.19 -14.80
CA TRP A 207 -5.66 16.59 -16.08
C TRP A 207 -4.52 17.30 -16.85
N LYS A 208 -4.30 18.61 -16.64
CA LYS A 208 -3.14 19.34 -17.20
C LYS A 208 -1.81 18.95 -16.55
N LEU A 209 -1.82 18.19 -15.46
CA LEU A 209 -0.60 17.64 -14.84
C LEU A 209 -0.02 16.47 -15.61
N ASN A 210 -0.80 15.88 -16.52
CA ASN A 210 -0.33 14.78 -17.36
C ASN A 210 0.54 15.28 -18.51
N ASN A 211 0.31 16.52 -18.97
CA ASN A 211 1.01 17.10 -20.11
C ASN A 211 1.79 18.35 -19.71
N ASP A 212 3.11 18.21 -19.64
CA ASP A 212 4.03 19.29 -19.25
C ASP A 212 4.65 20.01 -20.46
N GLY A 213 4.12 19.75 -21.66
CA GLY A 213 4.59 20.33 -22.91
C GLY A 213 5.90 19.71 -23.39
N ARG A 214 6.37 18.61 -22.79
CA ARG A 214 7.58 17.86 -23.19
C ARG A 214 7.29 16.52 -23.85
N GLU A 215 6.00 16.25 -24.08
CA GLU A 215 5.54 15.14 -24.90
C GLU A 215 6.24 15.20 -26.25
N PHE A 216 6.63 14.04 -26.79
CA PHE A 216 7.20 13.90 -28.13
C PHE A 216 8.56 14.60 -28.39
N LYS A 217 8.98 15.59 -27.57
CA LYS A 217 10.16 16.44 -27.84
C LYS A 217 11.48 15.68 -28.00
N VAL A 218 11.68 14.60 -27.24
CA VAL A 218 12.91 13.80 -27.34
C VAL A 218 12.92 13.01 -28.64
N GLY A 219 11.79 12.39 -28.98
CA GLY A 219 11.61 11.71 -30.25
C GLY A 219 11.75 12.65 -31.45
N GLU A 220 11.15 13.85 -31.38
CA GLU A 220 11.25 14.89 -32.41
C GLU A 220 12.69 15.32 -32.60
N ARG A 221 13.42 15.60 -31.51
CA ARG A 221 14.84 15.96 -31.57
C ARG A 221 15.66 14.87 -32.27
N MET A 222 15.47 13.61 -31.88
CA MET A 222 16.23 12.49 -32.44
C MET A 222 15.92 12.24 -33.92
N ARG A 223 14.66 12.35 -34.32
CA ARG A 223 14.25 12.19 -35.70
C ARG A 223 14.67 13.39 -36.56
N ASP A 224 14.36 14.61 -36.13
CA ASP A 224 14.50 15.82 -36.94
C ASP A 224 15.96 16.31 -37.00
N GLU A 225 16.71 16.24 -35.90
CA GLU A 225 18.11 16.70 -35.87
C GLU A 225 19.09 15.60 -36.32
N ARG A 226 18.81 14.34 -36.02
CA ARG A 226 19.73 13.21 -36.28
C ARG A 226 19.28 12.24 -37.37
N GLY A 227 18.05 12.36 -37.88
CA GLY A 227 17.52 11.44 -38.90
C GLY A 227 17.39 10.00 -38.41
N LEU A 228 17.23 9.78 -37.10
CA LEU A 228 17.14 8.44 -36.52
C LEU A 228 15.74 7.87 -36.69
N GLU A 229 15.68 6.61 -37.12
CA GLU A 229 14.45 5.83 -37.30
C GLU A 229 14.53 4.53 -36.50
N VAL A 230 13.39 3.86 -36.34
CA VAL A 230 13.29 2.56 -35.66
C VAL A 230 14.25 1.52 -36.26
N ASN A 231 15.07 0.88 -35.41
CA ASN A 231 15.99 -0.19 -35.82
C ASN A 231 15.68 -1.53 -35.11
N TYR A 232 15.37 -1.49 -33.80
CA TYR A 232 15.11 -2.69 -33.02
C TYR A 232 13.67 -2.74 -32.45
N PRO A 233 12.97 -3.88 -32.47
CA PRO A 233 11.75 -4.05 -31.69
C PRO A 233 11.98 -3.80 -30.20
N VAL A 234 11.00 -3.20 -29.51
CA VAL A 234 11.09 -2.89 -28.08
C VAL A 234 9.98 -3.59 -27.31
N ILE A 235 10.35 -4.23 -26.19
CA ILE A 235 9.39 -4.75 -25.21
C ILE A 235 9.60 -4.05 -23.88
N LEU A 236 8.52 -3.46 -23.35
CA LEU A 236 8.48 -2.79 -22.07
C LEU A 236 7.99 -3.76 -21.00
N VAL A 237 8.74 -3.91 -19.90
CA VAL A 237 8.41 -4.76 -18.76
C VAL A 237 8.14 -3.87 -17.54
N PRO A 238 6.88 -3.76 -17.10
CA PRO A 238 6.49 -2.90 -15.99
C PRO A 238 7.03 -3.40 -14.63
N GLY A 239 7.06 -2.51 -13.63
CA GLY A 239 7.40 -2.83 -12.24
C GLY A 239 6.19 -3.26 -11.40
N ILE A 240 6.42 -3.43 -10.10
CA ILE A 240 5.34 -3.73 -9.13
C ILE A 240 4.26 -2.64 -9.17
N ILE A 241 2.98 -3.02 -9.02
CA ILE A 241 1.83 -2.11 -8.90
C ILE A 241 1.54 -1.26 -10.16
N SER A 242 2.43 -1.24 -11.14
CA SER A 242 2.34 -0.36 -12.31
C SER A 242 1.42 -0.87 -13.43
N THR A 243 1.07 -2.17 -13.40
CA THR A 243 0.09 -2.77 -14.31
C THR A 243 -1.30 -2.75 -13.69
N GLY A 244 -2.30 -2.27 -14.44
CA GLY A 244 -3.70 -2.36 -14.05
C GLY A 244 -4.19 -3.81 -13.95
N LEU A 245 -5.01 -4.11 -12.95
CA LEU A 245 -5.59 -5.44 -12.75
C LEU A 245 -7.10 -5.38 -12.94
N GLU A 246 -7.64 -6.34 -13.67
CA GLU A 246 -9.07 -6.47 -13.99
C GLU A 246 -9.66 -7.71 -13.32
N SER A 247 -10.88 -7.60 -12.83
CA SER A 247 -11.61 -8.76 -12.31
C SER A 247 -12.19 -9.59 -13.46
N TRP A 248 -11.93 -10.89 -13.41
CA TRP A 248 -12.49 -11.93 -14.28
C TRP A 248 -13.41 -12.87 -13.49
N SER A 249 -13.87 -12.42 -12.33
CA SER A 249 -14.69 -13.19 -11.41
C SER A 249 -16.12 -13.34 -11.95
N THR A 250 -16.67 -14.55 -11.88
CA THR A 250 -18.04 -14.86 -12.32
C THR A 250 -18.93 -15.35 -11.19
N SER A 251 -18.39 -15.43 -9.98
CA SER A 251 -19.14 -15.77 -8.77
C SER A 251 -20.23 -14.74 -8.48
N LYS A 252 -21.34 -15.16 -7.86
CA LYS A 252 -22.50 -14.31 -7.61
C LYS A 252 -22.13 -13.01 -6.86
N GLU A 253 -21.14 -13.09 -5.99
CA GLU A 253 -20.65 -11.95 -5.22
C GLU A 253 -19.85 -10.96 -6.08
N TYR A 254 -18.96 -11.42 -6.95
CA TYR A 254 -18.04 -10.55 -7.71
C TYR A 254 -18.45 -10.31 -9.18
N LYS A 255 -19.59 -10.85 -9.61
CA LYS A 255 -20.08 -10.78 -10.99
C LYS A 255 -20.23 -9.35 -11.51
N ASP A 256 -20.65 -8.43 -10.66
CA ASP A 256 -20.84 -7.02 -11.02
C ASP A 256 -19.52 -6.32 -11.36
N TRP A 257 -18.38 -6.91 -10.97
CA TRP A 257 -17.04 -6.37 -11.25
C TRP A 257 -16.40 -7.01 -12.48
N PHE A 258 -17.14 -7.80 -13.26
CA PHE A 258 -16.57 -8.48 -14.42
C PHE A 258 -16.01 -7.47 -15.43
N ARG A 259 -14.71 -7.58 -15.72
CA ARG A 259 -13.88 -6.67 -16.53
C ARG A 259 -13.72 -5.25 -15.99
N GLU A 260 -14.13 -4.99 -14.76
CA GLU A 260 -13.78 -3.74 -14.09
C GLU A 260 -12.34 -3.78 -13.60
N LYS A 261 -11.64 -2.63 -13.66
CA LYS A 261 -10.31 -2.47 -13.10
C LYS A 261 -10.40 -2.44 -11.57
N VAL A 262 -9.97 -3.52 -10.93
CA VAL A 262 -9.83 -3.60 -9.47
C VAL A 262 -8.55 -2.91 -8.98
N TRP A 263 -7.58 -2.70 -9.88
CA TRP A 263 -6.36 -1.94 -9.64
C TRP A 263 -6.04 -1.06 -10.86
N GLY A 264 -5.64 0.19 -10.66
CA GLY A 264 -5.27 1.09 -11.78
C GLY A 264 -6.46 1.58 -12.62
N GLY A 265 -7.55 1.98 -11.96
CA GLY A 265 -8.72 2.58 -12.61
C GLY A 265 -9.59 3.36 -11.64
N LEU A 266 -10.47 4.22 -12.14
CA LEU A 266 -11.39 5.02 -11.30
C LEU A 266 -12.38 4.15 -10.52
N THR A 267 -12.76 2.99 -11.08
CA THR A 267 -13.60 1.98 -10.43
C THR A 267 -13.00 1.53 -9.10
N MET A 268 -11.67 1.40 -9.01
CA MET A 268 -10.97 1.05 -7.76
C MET A 268 -11.30 2.03 -6.62
N LEU A 269 -11.32 3.34 -6.87
CA LEU A 269 -11.58 4.35 -5.83
C LEU A 269 -12.98 4.17 -5.23
N SER A 270 -13.97 3.91 -6.07
CA SER A 270 -15.33 3.60 -5.63
C SER A 270 -15.38 2.31 -4.81
N GLN A 271 -14.73 1.23 -5.28
CA GLN A 271 -14.74 -0.05 -4.56
C GLN A 271 -14.01 0.01 -3.22
N VAL A 272 -12.86 0.70 -3.14
CA VAL A 272 -12.12 0.91 -1.89
C VAL A 272 -12.96 1.70 -0.87
N THR A 273 -13.75 2.67 -1.34
CA THR A 273 -14.54 3.55 -0.48
C THR A 273 -15.81 2.86 0.03
N PHE A 274 -16.55 2.18 -0.84
CA PHE A 274 -17.88 1.65 -0.52
C PHE A 274 -17.91 0.14 -0.26
N ASN A 275 -16.97 -0.61 -0.82
CA ASN A 275 -16.92 -2.08 -0.80
C ASN A 275 -15.55 -2.60 -0.34
N ARG A 276 -14.98 -1.96 0.69
CA ARG A 276 -13.62 -2.16 1.19
C ARG A 276 -13.24 -3.62 1.42
N GLU A 277 -14.02 -4.35 2.22
CA GLU A 277 -13.73 -5.75 2.58
C GLU A 277 -13.75 -6.67 1.36
N LYS A 278 -14.75 -6.47 0.48
CA LYS A 278 -14.88 -7.19 -0.77
C LYS A 278 -13.70 -6.90 -1.72
N TRP A 279 -13.24 -5.65 -1.76
CA TRP A 279 -12.06 -5.29 -2.56
C TRP A 279 -10.77 -5.91 -1.99
N ILE A 280 -10.59 -5.88 -0.67
CA ILE A 280 -9.45 -6.53 0.00
C ILE A 280 -9.44 -8.03 -0.35
N ASN A 281 -10.58 -8.72 -0.19
CA ASN A 281 -10.69 -10.15 -0.51
C ASN A 281 -10.46 -10.46 -2.00
N ALA A 282 -10.78 -9.53 -2.89
CA ALA A 282 -10.53 -9.69 -4.32
C ALA A 282 -9.04 -9.56 -4.69
N VAL A 283 -8.30 -8.70 -3.99
CA VAL A 283 -6.89 -8.41 -4.30
C VAL A 283 -5.92 -9.28 -3.50
N LEU A 284 -6.36 -9.82 -2.36
CA LEU A 284 -5.62 -10.77 -1.54
C LEU A 284 -5.40 -12.09 -2.30
N LEU A 285 -4.20 -12.65 -2.17
CA LEU A 285 -3.91 -14.00 -2.65
C LEU A 285 -4.12 -15.01 -1.52
N ASP A 286 -4.48 -16.23 -1.91
CA ASP A 286 -4.56 -17.35 -1.01
C ASP A 286 -3.18 -17.64 -0.40
N SER A 287 -3.10 -17.72 0.92
CA SER A 287 -1.83 -17.80 1.64
C SER A 287 -1.11 -19.14 1.49
N GLU A 288 -1.82 -20.20 1.15
CA GLU A 288 -1.23 -21.54 0.99
C GLU A 288 -0.75 -21.77 -0.44
N THR A 289 -1.59 -21.45 -1.42
CA THR A 289 -1.31 -21.67 -2.85
C THR A 289 -0.56 -20.52 -3.50
N GLY A 290 -0.67 -19.30 -2.95
CA GLY A 290 -0.14 -18.09 -3.57
C GLY A 290 -0.86 -17.70 -4.86
N LEU A 291 -2.11 -18.15 -5.05
CA LEU A 291 -2.96 -17.89 -6.22
C LEU A 291 -4.23 -17.13 -5.83
N ASP A 292 -5.11 -16.85 -6.80
CA ASP A 292 -6.37 -16.15 -6.52
C ASP A 292 -7.29 -17.01 -5.60
N PRO A 293 -7.95 -16.43 -4.60
CA PRO A 293 -8.87 -17.15 -3.72
C PRO A 293 -10.05 -17.79 -4.47
N PRO A 294 -10.67 -18.86 -3.91
CA PRO A 294 -11.82 -19.51 -4.52
C PRO A 294 -12.96 -18.53 -4.82
N GLY A 295 -13.44 -18.53 -6.07
CA GLY A 295 -14.52 -17.65 -6.51
C GLY A 295 -14.10 -16.24 -6.94
N VAL A 296 -12.83 -15.87 -6.75
CA VAL A 296 -12.21 -14.64 -7.25
C VAL A 296 -11.27 -15.00 -8.39
N ARG A 297 -11.25 -14.18 -9.45
CA ARG A 297 -10.28 -14.26 -10.53
C ARG A 297 -9.86 -12.85 -10.90
N VAL A 298 -8.57 -12.58 -10.85
CA VAL A 298 -8.02 -11.27 -11.23
C VAL A 298 -6.91 -11.50 -12.26
N ARG A 299 -6.89 -10.70 -13.32
CA ARG A 299 -5.89 -10.80 -14.41
C ARG A 299 -5.29 -9.45 -14.70
N ALA A 300 -4.05 -9.45 -15.17
CA ALA A 300 -3.41 -8.25 -15.67
C ALA A 300 -4.14 -7.74 -16.92
N ALA A 301 -4.44 -6.44 -16.93
CA ALA A 301 -4.87 -5.74 -18.14
C ALA A 301 -3.82 -5.93 -19.24
N GLN A 302 -4.25 -5.94 -20.49
CA GLN A 302 -3.38 -6.22 -21.65
C GLN A 302 -3.27 -5.00 -22.57
N GLY A 303 -2.16 -4.93 -23.32
CA GLY A 303 -1.89 -3.82 -24.23
C GLY A 303 -1.25 -2.61 -23.55
N ILE A 304 -0.91 -1.57 -24.33
CA ILE A 304 -0.17 -0.39 -23.87
C ILE A 304 -0.94 0.37 -22.76
N ASP A 305 -2.27 0.39 -22.83
CA ASP A 305 -3.15 1.02 -21.83
C ASP A 305 -3.11 0.35 -20.45
N ALA A 306 -2.48 -0.82 -20.33
CA ALA A 306 -2.33 -1.52 -19.06
C ALA A 306 -1.36 -0.82 -18.10
N ALA A 307 -0.35 -0.10 -18.62
CA ALA A 307 0.63 0.62 -17.80
C ALA A 307 1.04 1.99 -18.37
N SER A 308 0.39 2.52 -19.42
CA SER A 308 0.67 3.88 -19.90
C SER A 308 0.33 4.92 -18.83
N SER A 309 -0.87 4.83 -18.26
CA SER A 309 -1.34 5.64 -17.14
C SER A 309 -1.99 4.75 -16.07
N PHE A 310 -1.60 4.95 -14.81
CA PHE A 310 -2.11 4.15 -13.70
C PHE A 310 -3.56 4.49 -13.38
N VAL A 311 -3.84 5.77 -13.21
CA VAL A 311 -5.17 6.37 -13.18
C VAL A 311 -5.12 7.60 -14.07
N GLN A 312 -6.27 8.09 -14.51
CA GLN A 312 -6.32 9.30 -15.33
C GLN A 312 -5.60 10.44 -14.58
N GLY A 313 -4.63 11.10 -15.23
CA GLY A 313 -3.76 12.13 -14.61
C GLY A 313 -2.48 11.61 -13.94
N TYR A 314 -2.27 10.30 -13.84
CA TYR A 314 -1.03 9.68 -13.32
C TYR A 314 -0.34 8.85 -14.42
N TRP A 315 0.57 9.48 -15.15
CA TRP A 315 1.37 8.81 -16.19
C TRP A 315 2.44 7.88 -15.60
N LEU A 316 2.71 6.78 -16.30
CA LEU A 316 3.80 5.85 -16.01
C LEU A 316 4.68 5.72 -17.25
N TRP A 317 4.24 4.94 -18.24
CA TRP A 317 4.98 4.72 -19.49
C TRP A 317 4.60 5.68 -20.63
N SER A 318 3.56 6.52 -20.46
CA SER A 318 3.07 7.40 -21.54
C SER A 318 4.18 8.22 -22.21
N LYS A 319 5.07 8.86 -21.43
CA LYS A 319 6.15 9.70 -21.97
C LYS A 319 7.17 8.91 -22.80
N VAL A 320 7.47 7.67 -22.40
CA VAL A 320 8.36 6.78 -23.14
C VAL A 320 7.71 6.35 -24.45
N VAL A 321 6.44 5.93 -24.39
CA VAL A 321 5.67 5.50 -25.56
C VAL A 321 5.49 6.64 -26.56
N GLU A 322 5.18 7.85 -26.09
CA GLU A 322 5.04 9.06 -26.91
C GLU A 322 6.33 9.33 -27.69
N ASN A 323 7.49 9.34 -27.02
CA ASN A 323 8.77 9.60 -27.69
C ASN A 323 9.18 8.49 -28.67
N LEU A 324 8.91 7.23 -28.34
CA LEU A 324 9.13 6.11 -29.27
C LEU A 324 8.21 6.23 -30.50
N ALA A 325 6.96 6.63 -30.33
CA ALA A 325 6.02 6.75 -31.44
C ALA A 325 6.50 7.74 -32.52
N VAL A 326 7.16 8.82 -32.13
CA VAL A 326 7.70 9.83 -33.08
C VAL A 326 8.75 9.23 -34.03
N VAL A 327 9.52 8.27 -33.53
CA VAL A 327 10.61 7.60 -34.25
C VAL A 327 10.09 6.46 -35.14
N GLY A 328 8.80 6.16 -35.08
CA GLY A 328 8.14 5.14 -35.90
C GLY A 328 7.74 3.88 -35.15
N TYR A 329 7.65 3.92 -33.81
CA TYR A 329 7.08 2.80 -33.05
C TYR A 329 5.55 2.81 -33.06
N ASP A 330 4.97 1.62 -33.19
CA ASP A 330 3.55 1.35 -33.20
C ASP A 330 3.26 0.03 -32.44
N THR A 331 2.00 -0.41 -32.45
CA THR A 331 1.62 -1.67 -31.77
C THR A 331 2.22 -2.93 -32.41
N ASN A 332 2.83 -2.82 -33.59
CA ASN A 332 3.51 -3.95 -34.20
C ASN A 332 4.88 -4.12 -33.54
N ASN A 333 5.71 -3.07 -33.52
CA ASN A 333 7.11 -3.13 -33.09
C ASN A 333 7.36 -2.76 -31.61
N LEU A 334 6.32 -2.30 -30.89
CA LEU A 334 6.33 -2.02 -29.47
C LEU A 334 5.32 -2.91 -28.73
N LEU A 335 5.76 -3.57 -27.65
CA LEU A 335 4.89 -4.36 -26.78
C LEU A 335 5.10 -3.98 -25.32
N LEU A 336 4.00 -3.82 -24.58
CA LEU A 336 4.03 -3.78 -23.12
C LEU A 336 3.70 -5.18 -22.58
N ALA A 337 4.68 -5.83 -21.95
CA ALA A 337 4.57 -7.16 -21.37
C ALA A 337 3.96 -7.11 -19.95
N ALA A 338 2.70 -6.69 -19.88
CA ALA A 338 1.92 -6.59 -18.65
C ALA A 338 1.74 -7.96 -17.94
N TYR A 339 1.87 -7.97 -16.61
CA TYR A 339 1.74 -9.15 -15.76
C TYR A 339 1.11 -8.84 -14.39
N ASP A 340 0.67 -9.90 -13.70
CA ASP A 340 0.12 -9.80 -12.35
C ASP A 340 1.25 -9.76 -11.32
N TRP A 341 1.64 -8.54 -10.96
CA TRP A 341 2.73 -8.27 -10.02
C TRP A 341 2.51 -8.79 -8.59
N ARG A 342 1.32 -9.31 -8.26
CA ARG A 342 1.03 -9.91 -6.95
C ARG A 342 1.63 -11.31 -6.82
N LEU A 343 1.73 -12.05 -7.93
CA LEU A 343 2.16 -13.44 -7.95
C LEU A 343 3.68 -13.58 -7.87
N SER A 344 4.15 -14.74 -7.39
CA SER A 344 5.55 -15.11 -7.52
C SER A 344 5.92 -15.36 -8.98
N PHE A 345 7.21 -15.29 -9.32
CA PHE A 345 7.67 -15.61 -10.67
C PHE A 345 7.31 -17.05 -11.07
N TRP A 346 7.36 -18.01 -10.14
CA TRP A 346 6.90 -19.36 -10.41
C TRP A 346 5.41 -19.41 -10.76
N ASN A 347 4.56 -18.84 -9.91
CA ASN A 347 3.11 -18.84 -10.12
C ASN A 347 2.68 -18.05 -11.36
N LEU A 348 3.46 -17.04 -11.77
CA LEU A 348 3.25 -16.33 -13.04
C LEU A 348 3.38 -17.25 -14.25
N GLU A 349 4.33 -18.19 -14.21
CA GLU A 349 4.44 -19.18 -15.29
C GLU A 349 3.35 -20.24 -15.19
N GLU A 350 3.14 -20.81 -14.00
CA GLU A 350 2.18 -21.91 -13.84
C GLU A 350 0.74 -21.47 -14.16
N ARG A 351 0.32 -20.28 -13.70
CA ARG A 351 -1.04 -19.76 -13.90
C ARG A 351 -1.24 -19.13 -15.27
N ASP A 352 -0.32 -18.26 -15.68
CA ASP A 352 -0.53 -17.37 -16.84
C ASP A 352 0.36 -17.69 -18.04
N GLY A 353 1.35 -18.58 -17.87
CA GLY A 353 2.38 -18.85 -18.87
C GLY A 353 3.16 -17.59 -19.25
N TYR A 354 3.38 -16.69 -18.30
CA TYR A 354 3.89 -15.35 -18.58
C TYR A 354 5.23 -15.36 -19.33
N PHE A 355 6.21 -16.13 -18.85
CA PHE A 355 7.52 -16.18 -19.46
C PHE A 355 7.50 -16.95 -20.78
N THR A 356 6.67 -18.00 -20.90
CA THR A 356 6.40 -18.66 -22.18
C THR A 356 5.85 -17.68 -23.22
N ARG A 357 4.87 -16.85 -22.84
CA ARG A 357 4.25 -15.85 -23.72
C ARG A 357 5.23 -14.74 -24.10
N LEU A 358 6.05 -14.29 -23.15
CA LEU A 358 7.10 -13.30 -23.39
C LEU A 358 8.13 -13.83 -24.38
N LYS A 359 8.64 -15.06 -24.18
CA LYS A 359 9.54 -15.74 -25.11
C LYS A 359 8.96 -15.80 -26.53
N ASN A 360 7.73 -16.28 -26.68
CA ASN A 360 7.07 -16.37 -27.99
C ASN A 360 6.87 -14.99 -28.64
N SER A 361 6.63 -13.95 -27.83
CA SER A 361 6.49 -12.57 -28.34
C SER A 361 7.83 -12.03 -28.87
N VAL A 362 8.94 -12.32 -28.17
CA VAL A 362 10.30 -11.99 -28.63
C VAL A 362 10.61 -12.69 -29.95
N GLU A 363 10.37 -14.00 -30.03
CA GLU A 363 10.62 -14.79 -31.24
C GLU A 363 9.77 -14.30 -32.43
N LEU A 364 8.51 -13.96 -32.18
CA LEU A 364 7.61 -13.40 -33.19
C LEU A 364 8.11 -12.04 -33.71
N MET A 365 8.50 -11.13 -32.81
CA MET A 365 9.03 -9.82 -33.20
C MET A 365 10.31 -9.96 -34.01
N ARG A 366 11.24 -10.82 -33.57
CA ARG A 366 12.47 -11.12 -34.30
C ARG A 366 12.18 -11.68 -35.68
N LYS A 367 11.29 -12.68 -35.79
CA LYS A 367 10.94 -13.30 -37.07
C LYS A 367 10.31 -12.30 -38.05
N ARG A 368 9.51 -11.35 -37.55
CA ARG A 368 8.84 -10.35 -38.39
C ARG A 368 9.78 -9.24 -38.86
N GLN A 369 10.72 -8.80 -38.01
CA GLN A 369 11.60 -7.66 -38.31
C GLN A 369 13.01 -8.05 -38.77
N GLY A 370 13.41 -9.31 -38.56
CA GLY A 370 14.76 -9.79 -38.86
C GLY A 370 15.84 -9.21 -37.94
N LYS A 371 15.44 -8.64 -36.79
CA LYS A 371 16.32 -7.94 -35.83
C LYS A 371 16.12 -8.50 -34.43
N LYS A 372 17.17 -8.46 -33.61
CA LYS A 372 17.11 -8.79 -32.18
C LYS A 372 16.25 -7.76 -31.42
N VAL A 373 15.71 -8.14 -30.27
CA VAL A 373 14.77 -7.34 -29.47
C VAL A 373 15.51 -6.59 -28.36
N VAL A 374 15.07 -5.36 -28.07
CA VAL A 374 15.48 -4.58 -26.91
C VAL A 374 14.44 -4.74 -25.81
N LEU A 375 14.88 -5.15 -24.62
CA LEU A 375 14.05 -5.27 -23.43
C LEU A 375 14.28 -4.03 -22.54
N VAL A 376 13.20 -3.34 -22.16
CA VAL A 376 13.26 -2.21 -21.23
C VAL A 376 12.42 -2.55 -20.01
N ALA A 377 13.08 -2.73 -18.87
CA ALA A 377 12.42 -3.11 -17.64
C ALA A 377 12.51 -1.99 -16.60
N HIS A 378 11.46 -1.83 -15.78
CA HIS A 378 11.44 -0.85 -14.70
C HIS A 378 11.28 -1.53 -13.34
N SER A 379 12.04 -1.06 -12.34
CA SER A 379 11.89 -1.48 -10.94
C SER A 379 11.96 -3.01 -10.79
N MET A 380 10.96 -3.63 -10.15
CA MET A 380 10.83 -5.08 -9.99
C MET A 380 10.91 -5.87 -11.31
N GLY A 381 10.44 -5.29 -12.42
CA GLY A 381 10.51 -5.92 -13.74
C GLY A 381 11.93 -6.13 -14.23
N SER A 382 12.91 -5.41 -13.64
CA SER A 382 14.33 -5.53 -13.98
C SER A 382 15.02 -6.72 -13.30
N SER A 383 14.31 -7.46 -12.44
CA SER A 383 14.75 -8.75 -11.96
C SER A 383 14.68 -9.75 -13.13
N VAL A 384 15.77 -9.82 -13.90
CA VAL A 384 15.88 -10.67 -15.10
C VAL A 384 15.77 -12.13 -14.70
N THR A 385 14.78 -12.84 -15.24
CA THR A 385 14.63 -14.28 -15.00
C THR A 385 15.36 -15.08 -16.10
N LEU A 386 16.34 -15.91 -15.73
CA LEU A 386 17.03 -16.88 -16.60
C LEU A 386 16.13 -18.01 -17.14
N TRP A 387 14.83 -17.96 -16.83
CA TRP A 387 13.83 -18.96 -17.19
C TRP A 387 13.87 -19.37 -18.67
N VAL A 388 14.16 -18.43 -19.58
CA VAL A 388 14.09 -18.66 -21.03
C VAL A 388 15.13 -19.66 -21.54
N GLU A 389 16.33 -19.66 -20.96
CA GLU A 389 17.41 -20.56 -21.37
C GLU A 389 17.34 -21.94 -20.70
N SER A 390 16.62 -22.04 -19.58
CA SER A 390 16.57 -23.29 -18.81
C SER A 390 15.92 -24.43 -19.62
N PRO A 391 16.59 -25.60 -19.75
CA PRO A 391 16.07 -26.73 -20.51
C PRO A 391 14.75 -27.30 -19.98
N GLN A 392 14.51 -27.19 -18.68
CA GLN A 392 13.31 -27.73 -18.03
C GLN A 392 12.08 -26.82 -18.19
N PHE A 393 12.30 -25.55 -18.53
CA PHE A 393 11.27 -24.53 -18.53
C PHE A 393 11.12 -23.89 -19.91
N GLY A 394 11.78 -22.76 -20.15
CA GLY A 394 11.67 -22.05 -21.41
C GLY A 394 12.16 -22.85 -22.61
N GLY A 395 13.10 -23.78 -22.42
CA GLY A 395 13.57 -24.67 -23.48
C GLY A 395 14.09 -23.91 -24.71
N GLY A 396 14.53 -22.66 -24.54
CA GLY A 396 15.10 -21.85 -25.62
C GLY A 396 16.47 -22.33 -26.06
N GLY A 397 17.18 -23.04 -25.17
CA GLY A 397 18.58 -23.42 -25.35
C GLY A 397 19.54 -22.33 -24.86
N PRO A 398 20.84 -22.67 -24.74
CA PRO A 398 21.85 -21.80 -24.13
C PRO A 398 22.29 -20.62 -25.01
N THR A 399 21.85 -20.57 -26.27
CA THR A 399 22.14 -19.45 -27.19
C THR A 399 20.92 -18.58 -27.42
N TRP A 400 19.78 -18.88 -26.76
CA TRP A 400 18.55 -18.18 -27.06
C TRP A 400 18.66 -16.68 -26.80
N VAL A 401 19.29 -16.27 -25.70
CA VAL A 401 19.46 -14.83 -25.41
C VAL A 401 20.39 -14.18 -26.43
N GLU A 402 21.50 -14.84 -26.77
CA GLU A 402 22.43 -14.38 -27.82
C GLU A 402 21.72 -14.19 -29.15
N ASP A 403 20.84 -15.12 -29.53
CA ASP A 403 20.18 -15.08 -30.83
C ASP A 403 19.04 -14.05 -30.89
N ASN A 404 18.37 -13.76 -29.77
CA ASN A 404 17.11 -13.01 -29.76
C ASN A 404 17.18 -11.63 -29.11
N ILE A 405 18.10 -11.37 -28.18
CA ILE A 405 18.16 -10.13 -27.40
C ILE A 405 19.36 -9.29 -27.82
N GLU A 406 19.11 -8.03 -28.16
CA GLU A 406 20.16 -7.05 -28.51
C GLU A 406 20.67 -6.37 -27.24
N ALA A 407 19.74 -5.84 -26.45
CA ALA A 407 20.06 -5.06 -25.27
C ALA A 407 18.98 -5.22 -24.19
N PHE A 408 19.42 -5.17 -22.94
CA PHE A 408 18.56 -5.10 -21.77
C PHE A 408 18.80 -3.78 -21.04
N ILE A 409 17.77 -2.96 -20.94
CA ILE A 409 17.79 -1.69 -20.22
C ILE A 409 17.07 -1.90 -18.89
N SER A 410 17.84 -1.88 -17.79
CA SER A 410 17.33 -1.88 -16.41
C SER A 410 17.13 -0.44 -15.96
N VAL A 411 15.88 -0.02 -15.78
CA VAL A 411 15.50 1.31 -15.29
C VAL A 411 15.15 1.21 -13.81
N ALA A 412 15.97 1.82 -12.96
CA ALA A 412 15.79 1.81 -11.50
C ALA A 412 15.56 0.39 -10.92
N GLY A 413 16.33 -0.58 -11.40
CA GLY A 413 16.17 -1.99 -11.04
C GLY A 413 16.42 -2.27 -9.55
N THR A 414 15.60 -3.15 -8.95
CA THR A 414 15.69 -3.54 -7.54
C THR A 414 16.59 -4.77 -7.34
N HIS A 415 17.76 -4.79 -7.97
CA HIS A 415 18.61 -5.98 -8.11
C HIS A 415 18.96 -6.64 -6.77
N LEU A 416 19.28 -5.84 -5.74
CA LEU A 416 19.59 -6.36 -4.40
C LEU A 416 18.42 -6.24 -3.41
N GLY A 417 17.21 -5.93 -3.89
CA GLY A 417 16.02 -5.70 -3.07
C GLY A 417 15.94 -4.29 -2.49
N VAL A 418 14.92 -4.03 -1.66
CA VAL A 418 14.65 -2.70 -1.08
C VAL A 418 14.40 -2.79 0.42
N PRO A 419 15.07 -1.97 1.26
CA PRO A 419 14.81 -1.88 2.70
C PRO A 419 13.33 -1.68 3.06
N LYS A 420 12.61 -0.92 2.23
CA LYS A 420 11.18 -0.64 2.36
C LYS A 420 10.30 -1.89 2.33
N ALA A 421 10.70 -2.94 1.61
CA ALA A 421 9.94 -4.18 1.53
C ALA A 421 9.92 -4.89 2.88
N MET A 422 11.06 -4.91 3.59
CA MET A 422 11.17 -5.56 4.90
C MET A 422 10.21 -4.95 5.93
N THR A 423 10.16 -3.62 6.02
CA THR A 423 9.27 -2.93 6.97
C THR A 423 7.81 -3.04 6.58
N ALA A 424 7.52 -3.09 5.29
CA ALA A 424 6.17 -3.34 4.77
C ALA A 424 5.66 -4.74 5.16
N PHE A 425 6.49 -5.78 5.09
CA PHE A 425 6.12 -7.13 5.54
C PHE A 425 5.98 -7.23 7.06
N LEU A 426 6.83 -6.53 7.80
CA LEU A 426 6.80 -6.56 9.26
C LEU A 426 5.59 -5.81 9.84
N SER A 427 5.44 -4.54 9.49
CA SER A 427 4.55 -3.58 10.15
C SER A 427 3.48 -2.97 9.22
N GLY A 428 3.57 -3.20 7.91
CA GLY A 428 2.71 -2.52 6.94
C GLY A 428 3.05 -1.04 6.75
N GLU A 429 4.14 -0.57 7.35
CA GLU A 429 4.62 0.81 7.32
C GLU A 429 5.80 1.00 6.36
N MET A 430 5.88 2.21 5.82
CA MET A 430 6.97 2.74 4.99
C MET A 430 7.13 4.23 5.30
N LYS A 431 8.30 4.84 5.00
CA LYS A 431 8.55 6.27 5.22
C LYS A 431 7.40 7.16 4.74
N ASP A 432 6.89 6.93 3.54
CA ASP A 432 5.81 7.75 2.97
C ASP A 432 4.53 7.74 3.82
N THR A 433 4.30 6.68 4.59
CA THR A 433 3.13 6.54 5.48
C THR A 433 3.39 7.07 6.88
N VAL A 434 4.66 7.10 7.29
CA VAL A 434 5.12 7.63 8.58
C VAL A 434 5.32 9.16 8.51
N GLU A 435 5.64 9.70 7.34
CA GLU A 435 5.76 11.14 7.09
C GLU A 435 4.41 11.83 6.79
N LEU A 436 3.30 11.09 6.77
CA LEU A 436 1.97 11.69 6.67
C LEU A 436 1.70 12.60 7.87
N ASN A 437 1.02 13.72 7.62
CA ASN A 437 0.52 14.54 8.71
C ASN A 437 -0.44 13.71 9.60
N PRO A 438 -0.59 14.04 10.90
CA PRO A 438 -1.41 13.24 11.82
C PRO A 438 -2.86 13.02 11.33
N ALA A 439 -3.42 13.99 10.62
CA ALA A 439 -4.74 13.86 9.99
C ALA A 439 -4.77 12.83 8.85
N GLY A 440 -3.76 12.82 7.98
CA GLY A 440 -3.60 11.88 6.88
C GLY A 440 -3.26 10.47 7.34
N ALA A 441 -2.42 10.34 8.38
CA ALA A 441 -2.16 9.07 9.04
C ALA A 441 -3.43 8.50 9.70
N TYR A 442 -4.25 9.34 10.36
CA TYR A 442 -5.53 8.93 10.94
C TYR A 442 -6.54 8.48 9.87
N VAL A 443 -6.63 9.20 8.75
CA VAL A 443 -7.47 8.80 7.61
C VAL A 443 -6.98 7.47 7.05
N LEU A 444 -5.67 7.33 6.81
CA LEU A 444 -5.09 6.10 6.28
C LEU A 444 -5.35 4.91 7.21
N GLU A 445 -5.12 5.03 8.51
CA GLU A 445 -5.39 3.97 9.49
C GLU A 445 -6.88 3.60 9.54
N ARG A 446 -7.78 4.54 9.25
CA ARG A 446 -9.23 4.30 9.26
C ARG A 446 -9.75 3.64 7.97
N PHE A 447 -9.07 3.84 6.84
CA PHE A 447 -9.40 3.19 5.57
C PHE A 447 -8.63 1.87 5.36
N PHE A 448 -7.36 1.84 5.75
CA PHE A 448 -6.47 0.68 5.69
C PHE A 448 -5.54 0.66 6.90
N SER A 449 -5.93 -0.13 7.90
CA SER A 449 -5.10 -0.30 9.09
C SER A 449 -3.72 -0.85 8.72
N ARG A 450 -2.71 -0.58 9.55
CA ARG A 450 -1.37 -1.20 9.41
C ARG A 450 -1.42 -2.73 9.29
N LYS A 451 -2.27 -3.39 10.09
CA LYS A 451 -2.46 -4.86 10.06
C LYS A 451 -2.99 -5.34 8.71
N GLU A 452 -3.99 -4.66 8.15
CA GLU A 452 -4.56 -5.02 6.83
C GLU A 452 -3.55 -4.81 5.70
N ARG A 453 -2.75 -3.74 5.76
CA ARG A 453 -1.66 -3.51 4.80
C ARG A 453 -0.59 -4.59 4.90
N ALA A 454 -0.13 -4.91 6.12
CA ALA A 454 0.82 -5.99 6.33
C ALA A 454 0.28 -7.33 5.81
N LYS A 455 -1.00 -7.64 6.07
CA LYS A 455 -1.67 -8.85 5.55
C LYS A 455 -1.69 -8.89 4.02
N LEU A 456 -2.01 -7.77 3.36
CA LEU A 456 -1.97 -7.67 1.89
C LEU A 456 -0.55 -7.90 1.35
N PHE A 457 0.45 -7.20 1.87
CA PHE A 457 1.84 -7.35 1.43
C PHE A 457 2.35 -8.78 1.64
N ARG A 458 2.05 -9.40 2.79
CA ARG A 458 2.40 -10.81 3.05
C ARG A 458 1.68 -11.79 2.11
N SER A 459 0.54 -11.42 1.52
CA SER A 459 -0.11 -12.27 0.51
C SER A 459 0.52 -12.13 -0.89
N TRP A 460 1.11 -10.97 -1.20
CA TRP A 460 1.65 -10.68 -2.53
C TRP A 460 3.07 -11.19 -2.67
N ALA A 461 3.20 -12.48 -3.01
CA ALA A 461 4.47 -13.15 -3.24
C ALA A 461 5.39 -12.41 -4.24
N GLY A 462 4.84 -11.72 -5.24
CA GLY A 462 5.63 -10.93 -6.20
C GLY A 462 6.42 -9.81 -5.52
N SER A 463 5.82 -9.12 -4.54
CA SER A 463 6.49 -8.08 -3.77
C SER A 463 7.67 -8.60 -2.94
N ALA A 464 7.62 -9.88 -2.56
CA ALA A 464 8.63 -10.54 -1.77
C ALA A 464 9.93 -10.81 -2.56
N SER A 465 9.88 -10.78 -3.90
CA SER A 465 11.07 -10.81 -4.75
C SER A 465 12.03 -9.64 -4.50
N MET A 466 11.51 -8.53 -3.96
CA MET A 466 12.30 -7.34 -3.61
C MET A 466 12.84 -7.39 -2.17
N TRP A 467 12.80 -8.55 -1.51
CA TRP A 467 13.52 -8.77 -0.27
C TRP A 467 15.02 -8.50 -0.47
N ILE A 468 15.66 -7.97 0.58
CA ILE A 468 17.07 -7.60 0.51
C ILE A 468 17.97 -8.82 0.30
N LYS A 469 18.96 -8.71 -0.57
CA LYS A 469 19.82 -9.84 -0.96
C LYS A 469 21.26 -9.63 -0.55
N GLY A 470 21.96 -10.72 -0.22
CA GLY A 470 23.37 -10.74 0.15
C GLY A 470 23.68 -10.44 1.63
N GLY A 471 22.65 -10.29 2.48
CA GLY A 471 22.79 -10.19 3.94
C GLY A 471 23.86 -9.19 4.39
N ASN A 472 24.67 -9.60 5.36
CA ASN A 472 25.67 -8.73 5.99
C ASN A 472 26.83 -8.33 5.05
N ALA A 473 27.06 -9.09 3.98
CA ALA A 473 28.09 -8.76 2.98
C ALA A 473 27.74 -7.49 2.19
N ILE A 474 26.47 -7.35 1.80
CA ILE A 474 26.00 -6.20 1.02
C ILE A 474 25.55 -5.05 1.92
N TRP A 475 24.81 -5.36 2.97
CA TRP A 475 24.08 -4.36 3.76
C TRP A 475 24.82 -3.91 5.03
N GLY A 476 25.97 -4.52 5.33
CA GLY A 476 26.80 -4.20 6.48
C GLY A 476 26.53 -5.05 7.71
N ASN A 477 27.38 -4.88 8.72
CA ASN A 477 27.35 -5.58 9.99
C ASN A 477 27.19 -4.57 11.14
N HIS A 478 27.31 -5.01 12.39
CA HIS A 478 27.17 -4.10 13.55
C HIS A 478 28.20 -2.96 13.62
N THR A 479 29.31 -3.05 12.89
CA THR A 479 30.42 -2.10 12.95
C THR A 479 30.44 -1.12 11.78
N HIS A 480 30.16 -1.60 10.56
CA HIS A 480 30.23 -0.80 9.34
C HIS A 480 29.32 -1.37 8.25
N ALA A 481 28.94 -0.51 7.31
CA ALA A 481 28.34 -0.86 6.03
C ALA A 481 29.17 -0.31 4.87
N PRO A 482 29.11 -0.93 3.67
CA PRO A 482 29.83 -0.45 2.50
C PRO A 482 29.48 0.99 2.11
N ASP A 483 28.24 1.41 2.37
CA ASP A 483 27.70 2.74 2.10
C ASP A 483 27.87 3.75 3.26
N ASP A 484 28.65 3.41 4.30
CA ASP A 484 28.97 4.37 5.35
C ASP A 484 29.95 5.44 4.88
N LEU A 485 29.71 6.67 5.34
CA LEU A 485 30.59 7.81 5.13
C LEU A 485 31.75 7.78 6.13
N ASP A 486 32.95 8.22 5.73
CA ASP A 486 34.14 8.18 6.59
C ASP A 486 34.00 8.96 7.92
N ASN A 487 33.09 9.94 7.97
CA ASN A 487 32.78 10.74 9.17
C ASN A 487 31.38 10.42 9.77
N CYS A 488 30.86 9.21 9.58
CA CYS A 488 29.53 8.86 10.07
C CYS A 488 29.49 8.83 11.62
N THR A 489 28.44 9.41 12.20
CA THR A 489 28.15 9.33 13.64
C THR A 489 27.53 7.99 14.02
N THR A 490 26.80 7.38 13.09
CA THR A 490 26.20 6.05 13.25
C THR A 490 26.29 5.28 11.94
N SER A 491 26.52 3.97 11.99
CA SER A 491 26.57 3.13 10.80
C SER A 491 25.16 2.78 10.27
N HIS A 492 25.07 2.53 8.97
CA HIS A 492 23.93 1.89 8.29
C HIS A 492 23.89 0.36 8.45
N GLY A 493 24.95 -0.26 9.00
CA GLY A 493 25.06 -1.71 9.09
C GLY A 493 24.08 -2.36 10.09
N THR A 494 23.61 -1.60 11.08
CA THR A 494 22.44 -1.98 11.89
C THR A 494 21.16 -1.64 11.13
N PHE A 495 20.45 -2.65 10.64
CA PHE A 495 19.25 -2.48 9.83
C PHE A 495 18.00 -2.13 10.66
N LEU A 496 17.73 -2.88 11.74
CA LEU A 496 16.69 -2.55 12.72
C LEU A 496 17.34 -2.17 14.05
N SER A 497 17.08 -0.95 14.51
CA SER A 497 17.50 -0.47 15.82
C SER A 497 16.30 -0.36 16.74
N PHE A 498 16.44 -0.73 18.01
CA PHE A 498 15.36 -0.64 18.99
C PHE A 498 15.72 0.37 20.07
N ARG A 499 14.74 1.14 20.56
CA ARG A 499 14.97 2.00 21.74
C ARG A 499 15.24 1.12 22.97
N PRO A 500 16.26 1.47 23.79
CA PRO A 500 16.40 0.88 25.12
C PRO A 500 15.12 1.10 25.93
N SER A 501 14.56 0.01 26.49
CA SER A 501 13.27 0.02 27.20
C SER A 501 13.23 0.98 28.41
N GLU A 502 14.40 1.44 28.88
CA GLU A 502 14.55 2.38 30.00
C GLU A 502 13.98 3.78 29.71
N LEU A 503 13.93 4.21 28.44
CA LEU A 503 13.41 5.53 28.04
C LEU A 503 11.89 5.54 27.81
N LEU A 504 11.30 4.40 27.45
CA LEU A 504 9.85 4.26 27.28
C LEU A 504 9.10 4.25 28.63
N GLY A 505 9.79 3.84 29.72
CA GLY A 505 9.25 3.91 31.09
C GLY A 505 9.20 5.32 31.69
N ALA A 506 9.90 6.30 31.11
CA ALA A 506 9.91 7.67 31.67
C ALA A 506 8.58 8.41 31.45
N ASN A 507 7.84 8.10 30.38
CA ASN A 507 6.53 8.69 30.09
C ASN A 507 5.36 7.86 30.68
N ALA A 508 5.61 6.63 31.15
CA ALA A 508 4.61 5.80 31.83
C ALA A 508 4.51 6.11 33.34
N ASN A 509 5.39 6.96 33.87
CA ASN A 509 5.43 7.29 35.30
C ASN A 509 4.36 8.30 35.77
N GLU A 510 3.46 8.76 34.90
CA GLU A 510 2.32 9.59 35.31
C GLU A 510 1.05 8.79 35.64
N GLU A 511 0.96 7.50 35.27
CA GLU A 511 -0.18 6.64 35.58
C GLU A 511 0.24 5.31 36.21
N GLY A 512 0.76 5.37 37.43
CA GLY A 512 0.37 4.49 38.55
C GLY A 512 0.52 2.96 38.48
N ASN A 513 0.96 2.32 37.39
CA ASN A 513 1.07 0.86 37.31
C ASN A 513 2.54 0.41 37.17
N ALA A 514 3.25 0.47 38.29
CA ALA A 514 4.55 -0.16 38.44
C ALA A 514 4.41 -1.69 38.55
N ASN A 515 4.82 -2.42 37.50
CA ASN A 515 5.42 -3.76 37.49
C ASN A 515 5.15 -4.52 36.18
N ILE A 516 5.51 -3.94 35.03
CA ILE A 516 5.79 -4.74 33.83
C ILE A 516 7.28 -4.55 33.54
N SER A 517 8.10 -5.43 34.10
CA SER A 517 9.49 -5.58 33.66
C SER A 517 9.48 -6.03 32.21
N MET A 518 9.59 -5.08 31.28
CA MET A 518 9.79 -5.36 29.86
C MET A 518 11.11 -6.15 29.71
N PRO A 519 11.13 -7.29 28.99
CA PRO A 519 12.36 -8.06 28.80
C PRO A 519 13.46 -7.21 28.14
N SER A 520 14.67 -7.29 28.69
CA SER A 520 15.91 -6.62 28.27
C SER A 520 16.51 -7.15 26.95
N ASP A 521 15.69 -7.69 26.04
CA ASP A 521 16.15 -8.47 24.88
C ASP A 521 16.29 -7.66 23.58
N THR A 522 16.39 -6.33 23.66
CA THR A 522 16.44 -5.46 22.48
C THR A 522 17.88 -5.25 22.01
N LYS A 523 18.38 -6.19 21.20
CA LYS A 523 19.61 -6.02 20.42
C LYS A 523 19.29 -5.36 19.08
N ASN A 524 20.15 -4.44 18.65
CA ASN A 524 20.13 -3.94 17.27
C ASN A 524 20.45 -5.09 16.32
N LEU A 525 19.70 -5.20 15.23
CA LEU A 525 19.78 -6.31 14.30
C LEU A 525 20.52 -5.89 13.03
N THR A 526 21.40 -6.75 12.52
CA THR A 526 21.95 -6.61 11.17
C THR A 526 20.88 -6.90 10.12
N ALA A 527 21.20 -6.73 8.85
CA ALA A 527 20.28 -7.02 7.76
C ALA A 527 19.86 -8.51 7.72
N GLU A 528 20.80 -9.40 7.99
CA GLU A 528 20.57 -10.85 8.08
C GLU A 528 19.72 -11.21 9.30
N ASP A 529 20.08 -10.71 10.48
CA ASP A 529 19.32 -10.96 11.73
C ASP A 529 17.91 -10.39 11.64
N ALA A 530 17.76 -9.20 11.03
CA ALA A 530 16.47 -8.59 10.83
C ALA A 530 15.61 -9.40 9.86
N GLY A 531 16.20 -10.02 8.83
CA GLY A 531 15.48 -10.89 7.91
C GLY A 531 14.87 -12.08 8.63
N THR A 532 15.69 -12.79 9.43
CA THR A 532 15.24 -13.91 10.27
C THR A 532 14.18 -13.46 11.27
N TRP A 533 14.42 -12.34 11.95
CA TRP A 533 13.49 -11.79 12.94
C TRP A 533 12.13 -11.41 12.32
N ILE A 534 12.10 -10.83 11.12
CA ILE A 534 10.84 -10.54 10.42
C ILE A 534 10.10 -11.83 10.09
N LEU A 535 10.80 -12.86 9.60
CA LEU A 535 10.19 -14.15 9.29
C LEU A 535 9.55 -14.77 10.54
N GLU A 536 10.23 -14.75 11.69
CA GLU A 536 9.68 -15.21 12.98
C GLU A 536 8.41 -14.46 13.41
N HIS A 537 8.26 -13.20 13.01
CA HIS A 537 7.09 -12.35 13.33
C HIS A 537 6.06 -12.31 12.19
N THR A 538 6.17 -13.21 11.22
CA THR A 538 5.22 -13.38 10.11
C THR A 538 4.60 -14.78 10.12
N PRO A 539 3.41 -14.96 9.53
CA PRO A 539 2.74 -16.25 9.50
C PRO A 539 3.57 -17.31 8.76
N VAL A 540 3.48 -18.57 9.20
CA VAL A 540 4.20 -19.71 8.58
C VAL A 540 3.92 -19.83 7.08
N ALA A 541 2.71 -19.49 6.65
CA ALA A 541 2.34 -19.47 5.23
C ALA A 541 3.25 -18.53 4.42
N PHE A 542 3.56 -17.33 4.94
CA PHE A 542 4.48 -16.40 4.31
C PHE A 542 5.93 -16.90 4.33
N GLN A 543 6.36 -17.51 5.44
CA GLN A 543 7.70 -18.10 5.55
C GLN A 543 7.90 -19.22 4.52
N LYS A 544 6.91 -20.11 4.38
CA LYS A 544 6.90 -21.17 3.35
C LYS A 544 6.94 -20.58 1.95
N MET A 545 6.09 -19.59 1.67
CA MET A 545 6.05 -18.89 0.38
C MET A 545 7.41 -18.26 0.03
N MET A 546 8.07 -17.62 0.99
CA MET A 546 9.43 -17.08 0.82
C MET A 546 10.42 -18.19 0.48
N ALA A 547 10.47 -19.24 1.30
CA ALA A 547 11.44 -20.33 1.14
C ALA A 547 11.26 -21.14 -0.15
N THR A 548 10.04 -21.27 -0.66
CA THR A 548 9.76 -22.03 -1.90
C THR A 548 9.97 -21.24 -3.17
N ASN A 549 9.95 -19.90 -3.12
CA ASN A 549 9.99 -19.06 -4.32
C ASN A 549 11.27 -18.24 -4.47
N TYR A 550 11.95 -17.87 -3.38
CA TYR A 550 13.02 -16.89 -3.43
C TYR A 550 14.22 -17.26 -2.57
N SER A 551 15.38 -16.80 -3.03
CA SER A 551 16.60 -16.79 -2.25
C SER A 551 17.14 -15.37 -2.03
N CYS A 552 17.80 -15.18 -0.89
CA CYS A 552 18.31 -13.87 -0.46
C CYS A 552 19.80 -13.90 -0.09
N GLY A 553 20.49 -15.02 -0.34
CA GLY A 553 21.90 -15.21 -0.03
C GLY A 553 22.85 -14.62 -1.07
N ILE A 554 24.12 -14.96 -0.93
CA ILE A 554 25.20 -14.67 -1.87
C ILE A 554 26.00 -15.96 -2.07
N GLU A 555 26.13 -16.40 -3.32
CA GLU A 555 26.92 -17.59 -3.66
C GLU A 555 28.27 -17.17 -4.25
N ARG A 556 29.34 -17.75 -3.72
CA ARG A 556 30.73 -17.43 -4.09
C ARG A 556 31.39 -18.55 -4.89
N ASP A 557 30.85 -19.77 -4.79
CA ASP A 557 31.36 -20.92 -5.51
C ASP A 557 30.85 -20.93 -6.96
N GLU A 558 31.77 -20.97 -7.92
CA GLU A 558 31.46 -20.96 -9.36
C GLU A 558 30.70 -22.21 -9.82
N GLU A 559 31.00 -23.38 -9.25
CA GLU A 559 30.31 -24.62 -9.62
C GLU A 559 28.87 -24.60 -9.10
N LYS A 560 28.65 -24.13 -7.87
CA LYS A 560 27.30 -23.97 -7.33
C LYS A 560 26.48 -22.92 -8.08
N LEU A 561 27.09 -21.81 -8.50
CA LEU A 561 26.40 -20.82 -9.33
C LEU A 561 25.92 -21.42 -10.65
N LYS A 562 26.70 -22.32 -11.26
CA LYS A 562 26.29 -23.04 -12.47
C LYS A 562 25.17 -24.04 -12.21
N GLU A 563 25.15 -24.67 -11.04
CA GLU A 563 24.03 -25.52 -10.62
C GLU A 563 22.75 -24.69 -10.41
N ASN A 564 22.88 -23.52 -9.75
CA ASN A 564 21.78 -22.59 -9.45
C ASN A 564 21.09 -22.04 -10.71
N ASP A 565 21.76 -22.02 -11.87
CA ASP A 565 21.12 -21.60 -13.12
C ASP A 565 19.91 -22.49 -13.48
N ASN A 566 19.83 -23.70 -12.95
CA ASN A 566 18.67 -24.59 -13.12
C ASN A 566 17.63 -24.50 -11.99
N ASP A 567 17.91 -23.73 -10.93
CA ASP A 567 17.02 -23.59 -9.78
C ASP A 567 16.17 -22.31 -9.91
N PRO A 568 14.83 -22.43 -10.09
CA PRO A 568 13.94 -21.30 -10.26
C PRO A 568 13.90 -20.35 -9.07
N THR A 569 14.22 -20.82 -7.86
CA THR A 569 14.21 -19.99 -6.64
C THR A 569 15.33 -18.95 -6.65
N LYS A 570 16.38 -19.18 -7.45
CA LYS A 570 17.61 -18.39 -7.50
C LYS A 570 17.59 -17.30 -8.56
N TRP A 571 16.75 -17.42 -9.59
CA TRP A 571 16.79 -16.51 -10.75
C TRP A 571 16.43 -15.06 -10.44
N SER A 572 15.68 -14.80 -9.37
CA SER A 572 15.41 -13.43 -8.91
C SER A 572 16.61 -12.79 -8.19
N ASN A 573 17.59 -13.60 -7.80
CA ASN A 573 18.76 -13.20 -7.03
C ASN A 573 20.00 -13.12 -7.92
N PRO A 574 20.45 -11.93 -8.33
CA PRO A 574 21.62 -11.78 -9.20
C PRO A 574 22.95 -12.11 -8.49
N LEU A 575 22.93 -12.35 -7.18
CA LEU A 575 24.10 -12.84 -6.42
C LEU A 575 24.23 -14.36 -6.42
N GLU A 576 23.16 -15.08 -6.77
CA GLU A 576 23.13 -16.55 -6.81
C GLU A 576 22.85 -17.11 -8.20
N SER A 577 22.65 -16.24 -9.20
CA SER A 577 22.40 -16.61 -10.59
C SER A 577 23.34 -15.86 -11.53
N ARG A 578 23.76 -16.51 -12.62
CA ARG A 578 24.72 -15.93 -13.57
C ARG A 578 24.00 -15.25 -14.74
N LEU A 579 24.65 -14.28 -15.37
CA LEU A 579 24.16 -13.72 -16.62
C LEU A 579 24.18 -14.78 -17.74
N PRO A 580 23.24 -14.69 -18.70
CA PRO A 580 23.14 -15.66 -19.80
C PRO A 580 24.36 -15.63 -20.72
N ASN A 581 24.50 -16.67 -21.55
CA ASN A 581 25.60 -16.77 -22.49
C ASN A 581 25.33 -15.95 -23.77
N ALA A 582 25.49 -14.63 -23.68
CA ALA A 582 25.19 -13.70 -24.78
C ALA A 582 26.26 -12.62 -24.96
N PRO A 583 27.45 -12.94 -25.50
CA PRO A 583 28.56 -11.99 -25.61
C PRO A 583 28.27 -10.75 -26.48
N SER A 584 27.30 -10.81 -27.41
CA SER A 584 26.94 -9.62 -28.22
C SER A 584 25.90 -8.72 -27.55
N MET A 585 25.21 -9.22 -26.53
CA MET A 585 24.19 -8.48 -25.79
C MET A 585 24.84 -7.37 -24.95
N LYS A 586 24.10 -6.25 -24.79
CA LYS A 586 24.50 -5.13 -23.93
C LYS A 586 23.50 -4.93 -22.80
N ILE A 587 24.00 -4.64 -21.60
CA ILE A 587 23.17 -4.26 -20.44
C ILE A 587 23.38 -2.79 -20.15
N PHE A 588 22.29 -2.03 -20.08
CA PHE A 588 22.28 -0.62 -19.68
C PHE A 588 21.56 -0.50 -18.34
N CYS A 589 22.29 -0.14 -17.28
CA CYS A 589 21.71 0.16 -15.99
C CYS A 589 21.53 1.67 -15.86
N ILE A 590 20.28 2.12 -15.83
CA ILE A 590 19.93 3.54 -15.78
C ILE A 590 19.11 3.79 -14.51
N TYR A 591 19.59 4.66 -13.63
CA TYR A 591 18.87 4.94 -12.39
C TYR A 591 19.09 6.36 -11.90
N GLY A 592 18.17 6.80 -11.03
CA GLY A 592 18.22 8.12 -10.41
C GLY A 592 19.14 8.16 -9.20
N HIS A 593 19.76 9.31 -8.98
CA HIS A 593 20.55 9.59 -7.79
C HIS A 593 20.26 10.99 -7.23
N GLY A 594 20.33 11.15 -5.91
CA GLY A 594 20.22 12.44 -5.24
C GLY A 594 18.90 12.67 -4.49
N LYS A 595 18.04 11.65 -4.42
CA LYS A 595 16.82 11.69 -3.58
C LYS A 595 17.04 10.89 -2.29
N GLU A 596 16.60 11.47 -1.18
CA GLU A 596 16.68 10.87 0.15
C GLU A 596 15.89 9.56 0.24
N THR A 597 16.60 8.45 0.50
CA THR A 597 16.05 7.09 0.41
C THR A 597 16.10 6.34 1.74
N GLU A 598 15.13 5.47 2.00
CA GLU A 598 15.06 4.65 3.21
C GLU A 598 16.18 3.60 3.25
N ARG A 599 16.99 3.54 4.31
CA ARG A 599 18.12 2.59 4.41
C ARG A 599 18.07 1.65 5.61
N SER A 600 17.63 2.13 6.77
CA SER A 600 17.52 1.37 8.02
C SER A 600 16.55 2.08 8.96
N TYR A 601 16.03 1.39 9.98
CA TYR A 601 14.89 1.86 10.75
C TYR A 601 15.10 1.74 12.25
N TRP A 602 14.48 2.66 12.98
CA TRP A 602 14.25 2.58 14.41
C TRP A 602 12.83 2.09 14.65
N TYR A 603 12.71 1.04 15.46
CA TYR A 603 11.45 0.43 15.80
C TYR A 603 11.15 0.57 17.29
N ALA A 604 9.89 0.89 17.57
CA ALA A 604 9.29 0.79 18.88
C ALA A 604 8.47 -0.50 18.97
N ARG A 605 8.40 -1.04 20.19
CA ARG A 605 7.61 -2.24 20.50
C ARG A 605 6.55 -1.89 21.54
N GLY A 606 5.33 -2.33 21.30
CA GLY A 606 4.21 -2.14 22.21
C GLY A 606 3.85 -3.42 22.95
N GLU A 607 2.61 -3.41 23.42
CA GLU A 607 1.96 -4.55 24.06
C GLU A 607 1.71 -5.69 23.06
N TYR A 608 1.43 -6.85 23.63
CA TYR A 608 0.98 -8.02 22.89
C TYR A 608 -0.47 -7.83 22.47
N GLU A 609 -0.76 -8.00 21.18
CA GLU A 609 -2.10 -7.90 20.60
C GLU A 609 -2.51 -9.25 20.01
N TYR A 610 -3.81 -9.55 20.01
CA TYR A 610 -4.32 -10.78 19.42
C TYR A 610 -4.12 -10.76 17.89
N ASP A 611 -3.36 -11.73 17.42
CA ASP A 611 -3.15 -12.00 16.00
C ASP A 611 -4.01 -13.19 15.61
N ASP A 612 -4.77 -13.04 14.53
CA ASP A 612 -5.54 -14.15 13.96
C ASP A 612 -4.60 -15.18 13.27
N SER A 613 -3.32 -14.82 13.15
CA SER A 613 -2.26 -15.61 12.54
C SER A 613 -1.39 -16.23 13.63
N PHE A 614 -1.41 -17.55 13.74
CA PHE A 614 -0.45 -18.26 14.58
C PHE A 614 0.98 -18.04 14.05
N ALA A 615 1.82 -17.34 14.82
CA ALA A 615 3.27 -17.45 14.70
C ALA A 615 3.69 -18.73 15.43
N ASP A 616 3.41 -19.89 14.83
CA ASP A 616 3.77 -21.19 15.40
C ASP A 616 5.27 -21.45 15.23
N ALA A 617 6.10 -20.90 16.10
CA ALA A 617 7.41 -21.49 16.34
C ALA A 617 7.23 -22.78 17.16
N ALA A 618 6.68 -23.84 16.54
CA ALA A 618 6.47 -25.13 17.18
C ALA A 618 7.79 -25.89 17.47
N SER A 619 8.95 -25.39 17.03
CA SER A 619 10.25 -26.04 17.23
C SER A 619 11.44 -25.08 17.07
N ALA A 620 11.65 -24.17 18.02
CA ALA A 620 13.01 -23.70 18.30
C ALA A 620 13.62 -24.68 19.33
N VAL A 621 14.32 -25.71 18.84
CA VAL A 621 15.06 -26.65 19.69
C VAL A 621 16.48 -26.14 19.84
N CYS A 622 16.88 -25.86 21.07
CA CYS A 622 18.29 -25.63 21.38
C CYS A 622 19.00 -26.97 21.52
N GLU A 623 20.09 -27.15 20.78
CA GLU A 623 20.95 -28.34 20.91
C GLU A 623 21.71 -28.37 22.26
N ASP A 624 21.88 -27.23 22.93
CA ASP A 624 22.53 -27.14 24.24
C ASP A 624 21.55 -26.80 25.37
N THR A 625 21.31 -27.79 26.24
CA THR A 625 20.26 -27.81 27.27
C THR A 625 20.49 -26.89 28.48
N ASN A 626 21.57 -26.12 28.53
CA ASN A 626 21.95 -25.42 29.75
C ASN A 626 21.83 -23.89 29.72
N ASN A 627 21.43 -23.27 28.59
CA ASN A 627 21.23 -21.81 28.57
C ASN A 627 20.32 -21.29 27.44
N CYS A 628 19.14 -21.89 27.27
CA CYS A 628 18.15 -21.38 26.32
C CYS A 628 16.91 -20.81 27.00
N THR A 629 16.76 -19.49 26.88
CA THR A 629 15.52 -18.77 27.16
C THR A 629 14.92 -18.32 25.84
N SER A 630 13.80 -18.91 25.42
CA SER A 630 12.94 -18.30 24.41
C SER A 630 11.82 -17.53 25.10
N PRO A 631 11.53 -16.28 24.71
CA PRO A 631 10.40 -15.54 25.27
C PRO A 631 9.10 -16.11 24.67
N ARG A 632 8.51 -17.11 25.34
CA ARG A 632 7.17 -17.62 25.01
C ARG A 632 6.11 -16.56 25.35
N ALA A 633 5.05 -16.49 24.55
CA ALA A 633 3.89 -15.65 24.86
C ALA A 633 3.19 -16.14 26.15
N PRO A 634 2.69 -15.24 27.01
CA PRO A 634 1.87 -15.64 28.16
C PRO A 634 0.63 -16.42 27.69
N LEU A 635 0.33 -17.54 28.35
CA LEU A 635 -0.87 -18.38 28.15
C LEU A 635 -1.03 -19.07 26.77
N ASP A 636 0.00 -19.15 25.93
CA ASP A 636 -0.07 -19.86 24.63
C ASP A 636 -1.19 -19.34 23.69
N MET A 637 -1.57 -18.07 23.88
CA MET A 637 -2.52 -17.39 23.00
C MET A 637 -1.79 -16.81 21.78
N PRO A 638 -2.43 -16.72 20.60
CA PRO A 638 -1.80 -16.18 19.39
C PRO A 638 -1.66 -14.66 19.52
N LEU A 639 -0.67 -14.25 20.30
CA LEU A 639 -0.38 -12.86 20.59
C LEU A 639 0.88 -12.46 19.82
N SER A 640 0.73 -11.57 18.84
CA SER A 640 1.88 -10.94 18.19
C SER A 640 2.18 -9.61 18.88
N ARG A 641 3.47 -9.29 19.01
CA ARG A 641 3.88 -8.02 19.62
C ARG A 641 3.73 -6.91 18.59
N LYS A 642 3.05 -5.82 18.95
CA LYS A 642 2.90 -4.68 18.07
C LYS A 642 4.26 -4.01 17.83
N ASN A 643 4.69 -3.95 16.57
CA ASN A 643 5.93 -3.31 16.15
C ASN A 643 5.59 -2.16 15.19
N TRP A 644 6.17 -0.98 15.41
CA TRP A 644 6.01 0.17 14.50
C TRP A 644 7.30 0.96 14.39
N ILE A 645 7.43 1.71 13.29
CA ILE A 645 8.54 2.64 13.10
C ILE A 645 8.42 3.78 14.12
N ASP A 646 9.49 4.02 14.87
CA ASP A 646 9.51 5.00 15.95
C ASP A 646 9.65 6.43 15.39
N PHE A 647 8.52 7.05 15.07
CA PHE A 647 8.45 8.40 14.52
C PHE A 647 9.00 9.48 15.45
N GLU A 648 9.12 9.21 16.75
CA GLU A 648 9.62 10.19 17.72
C GLU A 648 11.15 10.35 17.65
N ILE A 649 11.87 9.39 17.05
CA ILE A 649 13.32 9.52 16.85
C ILE A 649 13.59 10.32 15.58
N SER A 650 14.05 11.56 15.75
CA SER A 650 14.58 12.36 14.65
C SER A 650 15.88 13.02 15.07
N ASP A 651 16.92 12.81 14.26
CA ASP A 651 18.21 13.48 14.40
C ASP A 651 18.67 13.97 13.02
N GLU A 652 18.47 15.26 12.79
CA GLU A 652 18.90 15.95 11.57
C GLU A 652 20.40 16.26 11.55
N LYS A 653 21.08 16.21 12.70
CA LYS A 653 22.52 16.49 12.81
C LYS A 653 23.38 15.24 12.67
N ALA A 654 22.82 14.06 12.92
CA ALA A 654 23.48 12.79 12.67
C ALA A 654 23.81 12.60 11.18
N LEU A 655 24.92 11.91 10.94
CA LEU A 655 25.36 11.46 9.62
C LEU A 655 25.46 9.94 9.67
N PRO A 656 24.54 9.18 9.06
CA PRO A 656 23.39 9.57 8.25
C PRO A 656 22.24 10.19 9.06
N ARG A 657 21.43 11.01 8.39
CA ARG A 657 20.28 11.70 8.99
C ARG A 657 19.19 10.70 9.36
N THR A 658 18.59 10.87 10.54
CA THR A 658 17.43 10.08 10.96
C THR A 658 16.20 10.98 10.99
N LYS A 659 15.15 10.64 10.25
CA LYS A 659 13.90 11.39 10.19
C LYS A 659 12.74 10.47 10.48
N ASN A 660 11.96 10.78 11.51
CA ASN A 660 10.80 10.01 11.95
C ASN A 660 11.07 8.49 12.07
N GLY A 661 12.19 8.13 12.69
CA GLY A 661 12.61 6.73 12.88
C GLY A 661 13.27 6.09 11.67
N VAL A 662 13.33 6.77 10.52
CA VAL A 662 13.97 6.24 9.30
C VAL A 662 15.37 6.86 9.16
N LYS A 663 16.43 6.04 9.13
CA LYS A 663 17.75 6.51 8.70
C LYS A 663 17.77 6.62 7.18
N ILE A 664 18.16 7.78 6.70
CA ILE A 664 18.14 8.16 5.29
C ILE A 664 19.51 7.90 4.67
N GLY A 665 19.52 7.14 3.58
CA GLY A 665 20.68 6.91 2.71
C GLY A 665 20.51 7.56 1.34
N GLU A 666 21.48 7.28 0.46
CA GLU A 666 21.50 7.71 -0.94
C GLU A 666 20.67 6.77 -1.83
N GLY A 667 19.98 7.30 -2.84
CA GLY A 667 19.19 6.52 -3.80
C GLY A 667 18.28 7.37 -4.68
N ASP A 668 17.21 6.75 -5.18
CA ASP A 668 16.18 7.37 -6.04
C ASP A 668 14.88 7.73 -5.31
N GLY A 669 14.86 7.64 -3.98
CA GLY A 669 13.71 7.87 -3.10
C GLY A 669 13.01 6.59 -2.64
N THR A 670 13.18 5.47 -3.37
CA THR A 670 12.60 4.17 -3.00
C THR A 670 13.68 3.09 -2.88
N VAL A 671 14.58 3.02 -3.85
CA VAL A 671 15.62 2.00 -3.96
C VAL A 671 16.96 2.62 -3.57
N THR A 672 17.68 1.95 -2.67
CA THR A 672 18.99 2.40 -2.21
C THR A 672 20.02 2.30 -3.32
N LEU A 673 21.02 3.18 -3.28
CA LEU A 673 22.09 3.23 -4.26
C LEU A 673 22.84 1.89 -4.41
N LEU A 674 23.04 1.16 -3.31
CA LEU A 674 23.63 -0.19 -3.34
C LEU A 674 22.82 -1.14 -4.22
N SER A 675 21.50 -1.15 -4.08
CA SER A 675 20.62 -2.04 -4.84
C SER A 675 20.48 -1.63 -6.31
N LEU A 676 20.49 -0.33 -6.59
CA LEU A 676 20.44 0.22 -7.93
C LEU A 676 21.70 -0.12 -8.75
N GLY A 677 22.88 0.02 -8.15
CA GLY A 677 24.14 0.12 -8.90
C GLY A 677 25.20 -0.92 -8.62
N ALA A 678 25.23 -1.58 -7.45
CA ALA A 678 26.40 -2.39 -7.06
C ALA A 678 26.65 -3.58 -8.01
N MET A 679 25.58 -4.24 -8.46
CA MET A 679 25.68 -5.31 -9.47
C MET A 679 26.14 -4.77 -10.83
N CYS A 680 25.62 -3.64 -11.28
CA CYS A 680 25.99 -3.08 -12.59
C CYS A 680 27.42 -2.57 -12.65
N VAL A 681 27.90 -2.01 -11.54
CA VAL A 681 29.20 -1.35 -11.46
C VAL A 681 30.33 -2.33 -11.24
N GLU A 682 30.12 -3.36 -10.42
CA GLU A 682 31.18 -4.29 -10.00
C GLU A 682 30.74 -5.76 -10.14
N GLY A 683 29.57 -6.14 -9.62
CA GLY A 683 29.13 -7.55 -9.58
C GLY A 683 29.12 -8.25 -10.95
N TRP A 684 28.41 -7.68 -11.93
CA TRP A 684 28.32 -8.19 -13.31
C TRP A 684 29.55 -7.86 -14.17
N LYS A 685 30.55 -7.15 -13.64
CA LYS A 685 31.86 -7.02 -14.30
C LYS A 685 32.78 -8.21 -13.98
N ARG A 686 32.43 -9.01 -12.97
CA ARG A 686 33.20 -10.18 -12.56
C ARG A 686 32.83 -11.41 -13.40
N PRO A 687 33.82 -12.20 -13.88
CA PRO A 687 33.56 -13.39 -14.69
C PRO A 687 32.64 -14.43 -14.03
N ARG A 688 32.66 -14.49 -12.70
CA ARG A 688 31.83 -15.40 -11.90
C ARG A 688 30.34 -15.25 -12.20
N TRP A 689 29.82 -14.01 -12.18
CA TRP A 689 28.42 -13.71 -12.47
C TRP A 689 28.20 -13.31 -13.93
N ASN A 690 29.25 -13.01 -14.69
CA ASN A 690 29.20 -12.67 -16.11
C ASN A 690 30.18 -13.53 -16.94
N PRO A 691 29.88 -14.82 -17.15
CA PRO A 691 30.80 -15.75 -17.78
C PRO A 691 31.04 -15.45 -19.27
N SER A 692 30.08 -14.79 -19.93
CA SER A 692 30.13 -14.43 -21.34
C SER A 692 30.76 -13.06 -21.62
N GLY A 693 31.06 -12.28 -20.58
CA GLY A 693 31.66 -10.97 -20.71
C GLY A 693 30.73 -9.93 -21.34
N ILE A 694 29.42 -10.01 -21.08
CA ILE A 694 28.41 -9.04 -21.51
C ILE A 694 28.86 -7.63 -21.13
N LYS A 695 28.76 -6.68 -22.07
CA LYS A 695 29.08 -5.27 -21.82
C LYS A 695 27.99 -4.66 -20.94
N VAL A 696 28.36 -4.27 -19.72
CA VAL A 696 27.48 -3.57 -18.77
C VAL A 696 27.88 -2.09 -18.72
N VAL A 697 26.93 -1.21 -19.04
CA VAL A 697 27.09 0.25 -18.99
C VAL A 697 26.15 0.82 -17.94
N THR A 698 26.67 1.70 -17.08
CA THR A 698 25.91 2.32 -15.99
C THR A 698 25.79 3.83 -16.21
N THR A 699 24.56 4.35 -16.22
CA THR A 699 24.29 5.77 -16.39
C THR A 699 23.41 6.28 -15.26
N GLU A 700 23.95 7.17 -14.43
CA GLU A 700 23.24 7.81 -13.34
C GLU A 700 22.61 9.13 -13.77
N LEU A 701 21.33 9.33 -13.43
CA LEU A 701 20.60 10.57 -13.68
C LEU A 701 20.47 11.38 -12.37
N PRO A 702 20.98 12.61 -12.30
CA PRO A 702 20.86 13.44 -11.11
C PRO A 702 19.42 13.94 -10.93
N HIS A 703 18.88 13.77 -9.72
CA HIS A 703 17.56 14.25 -9.33
C HIS A 703 17.57 15.77 -9.11
N LEU A 704 17.16 16.52 -10.14
CA LEU A 704 17.08 17.98 -10.14
C LEU A 704 15.63 18.41 -10.48
N PRO A 705 14.67 18.23 -9.55
CA PRO A 705 13.27 18.49 -9.81
C PRO A 705 13.01 20.00 -9.94
N THR A 706 12.11 20.38 -10.85
CA THR A 706 11.59 21.74 -10.97
C THR A 706 10.42 21.92 -9.98
N PRO A 707 10.53 22.77 -8.93
CA PRO A 707 9.51 22.85 -7.88
C PRO A 707 8.12 23.28 -8.37
N SER A 708 8.05 24.03 -9.47
CA SER A 708 6.79 24.50 -10.05
C SER A 708 6.08 23.48 -10.93
N ILE A 709 6.72 22.34 -11.22
CA ILE A 709 6.16 21.27 -12.06
C ILE A 709 5.88 20.07 -11.17
N PRO A 710 4.62 19.63 -11.06
CA PRO A 710 4.29 18.40 -10.35
C PRO A 710 5.08 17.22 -10.91
N ARG A 711 5.63 16.38 -10.02
CA ARG A 711 6.55 15.27 -10.36
C ARG A 711 7.91 15.70 -10.94
N GLY A 712 8.33 16.94 -10.68
CA GLY A 712 9.73 17.38 -10.84
C GLY A 712 10.19 17.69 -12.26
N GLY A 713 9.36 17.50 -13.29
CA GLY A 713 9.67 17.89 -14.66
C GLY A 713 10.86 17.11 -15.28
N ALA A 714 11.67 17.78 -16.10
CA ALA A 714 12.58 17.09 -17.03
C ALA A 714 13.77 16.36 -16.44
N ASN A 715 14.28 16.87 -15.33
CA ASN A 715 15.44 16.32 -14.65
C ASN A 715 15.04 15.66 -13.33
N THR A 716 13.78 15.24 -13.20
CA THR A 716 13.38 14.38 -12.10
C THR A 716 14.02 13.00 -12.27
N SER A 717 14.49 12.45 -11.16
CA SER A 717 15.00 11.08 -11.11
C SER A 717 14.50 10.35 -9.87
N ASP A 718 13.28 10.71 -9.44
CA ASP A 718 12.53 9.92 -8.46
C ASP A 718 12.17 8.55 -9.06
N HIS A 719 12.04 7.53 -8.23
CA HIS A 719 11.89 6.13 -8.64
C HIS A 719 10.85 5.90 -9.76
N VAL A 720 9.68 6.54 -9.65
CA VAL A 720 8.62 6.44 -10.67
C VAL A 720 8.73 7.56 -11.70
N ASP A 721 9.12 8.76 -11.29
CA ASP A 721 9.15 9.94 -12.17
C ASP A 721 10.28 9.87 -13.22
N ILE A 722 11.29 9.04 -12.98
CA ILE A 722 12.40 8.80 -13.93
C ILE A 722 11.89 8.40 -15.33
N LEU A 723 10.74 7.72 -15.42
CA LEU A 723 10.09 7.34 -16.67
C LEU A 723 9.69 8.56 -17.55
N GLY A 724 9.49 9.73 -16.94
CA GLY A 724 9.21 10.99 -17.64
C GLY A 724 10.40 11.93 -17.73
N SER A 725 11.58 11.49 -17.27
CA SER A 725 12.81 12.27 -17.37
C SER A 725 13.27 12.34 -18.83
N THR A 726 13.76 13.51 -19.24
CA THR A 726 14.27 13.69 -20.60
C THR A 726 15.52 12.84 -20.83
N GLY A 727 16.39 12.70 -19.83
CA GLY A 727 17.59 11.88 -19.90
C GLY A 727 17.31 10.40 -20.16
N LEU A 728 16.37 9.80 -19.43
CA LEU A 728 16.01 8.39 -19.66
C LEU A 728 15.40 8.18 -21.05
N ASN A 729 14.46 9.05 -21.45
CA ASN A 729 13.82 8.96 -22.76
C ASN A 729 14.85 9.04 -23.89
N GLU A 730 15.88 9.88 -23.73
CA GLU A 730 16.97 10.00 -24.70
C GLU A 730 17.77 8.70 -24.82
N LEU A 731 18.11 8.08 -23.70
CA LEU A 731 18.87 6.82 -23.65
C LEU A 731 18.07 5.65 -24.25
N ILE A 732 16.79 5.53 -23.92
CA ILE A 732 15.92 4.48 -24.48
C ILE A 732 15.82 4.64 -26.00
N VAL A 733 15.58 5.86 -26.49
CA VAL A 733 15.48 6.13 -27.94
C VAL A 733 16.81 5.85 -28.66
N LYS A 734 17.96 6.18 -28.05
CA LYS A 734 19.28 5.87 -28.62
C LYS A 734 19.48 4.36 -28.81
N VAL A 735 19.15 3.55 -27.80
CA VAL A 735 19.26 2.07 -27.92
C VAL A 735 18.28 1.53 -28.95
N ALA A 736 17.03 2.00 -28.91
CA ALA A 736 15.95 1.60 -29.82
C ALA A 736 16.26 1.87 -31.31
N THR A 737 16.93 2.99 -31.59
CA THR A 737 17.35 3.42 -32.94
C THR A 737 18.71 2.86 -33.38
N GLY A 738 19.39 2.09 -32.53
CA GLY A 738 20.65 1.43 -32.86
C GLY A 738 21.91 2.26 -32.64
N VAL A 739 21.83 3.42 -32.00
CA VAL A 739 22.97 4.23 -31.58
C VAL A 739 23.30 4.07 -30.09
N GLY A 740 22.91 2.93 -29.49
CA GLY A 740 23.18 2.61 -28.09
C GLY A 740 24.66 2.54 -27.73
N ASP A 741 25.55 2.40 -28.72
CA ASP A 741 27.00 2.41 -28.50
C ASP A 741 27.57 3.76 -28.07
N GLU A 742 26.82 4.86 -28.28
CA GLU A 742 27.18 6.21 -27.82
C GLU A 742 26.97 6.38 -26.31
N ILE A 743 26.31 5.44 -25.65
CA ILE A 743 26.02 5.51 -24.22
C ILE A 743 27.28 5.05 -23.46
N GLU A 744 27.81 5.97 -22.66
CA GLU A 744 28.99 5.75 -21.83
C GLU A 744 28.64 5.72 -20.34
N ASP A 745 29.56 5.15 -19.56
CA ASP A 745 29.47 5.11 -18.10
C ASP A 745 29.47 6.54 -17.55
N THR A 746 28.39 6.91 -16.84
CA THR A 746 28.26 8.22 -16.20
C THR A 746 27.90 8.02 -14.73
N PHE A 747 28.75 8.54 -13.84
CA PHE A 747 28.59 8.43 -12.39
C PHE A 747 28.49 9.82 -11.77
N VAL A 748 27.44 10.04 -10.98
CA VAL A 748 27.23 11.22 -10.13
C VAL A 748 27.52 10.86 -8.67
N SER A 749 27.32 9.60 -8.30
CA SER A 749 27.43 9.05 -6.95
C SER A 749 28.80 8.40 -6.67
N ARG A 750 29.00 8.00 -5.40
CA ARG A 750 30.15 7.21 -4.94
C ARG A 750 29.94 5.70 -5.01
N ILE A 751 29.00 5.24 -5.83
CA ILE A 751 28.69 3.79 -5.94
C ILE A 751 29.93 2.94 -6.25
N ARG A 752 30.90 3.44 -7.01
CA ARG A 752 32.15 2.72 -7.29
C ARG A 752 32.97 2.43 -6.03
N GLU A 753 33.00 3.38 -5.10
CA GLU A 753 33.68 3.22 -3.81
C GLU A 753 32.91 2.24 -2.92
N TYR A 754 31.58 2.37 -2.85
CA TYR A 754 30.73 1.48 -2.05
C TYR A 754 30.77 0.04 -2.56
N ALA A 755 30.68 -0.14 -3.88
CA ALA A 755 30.76 -1.46 -4.51
C ALA A 755 32.13 -2.11 -4.30
N ALA A 756 33.23 -1.34 -4.30
CA ALA A 756 34.57 -1.88 -4.03
C ALA A 756 34.76 -2.34 -2.57
N ARG A 757 33.98 -1.80 -1.62
CA ARG A 757 34.00 -2.19 -0.20
C ARG A 757 33.23 -3.47 0.09
N ILE A 758 32.41 -3.95 -0.85
CA ILE A 758 31.65 -5.19 -0.69
C ILE A 758 32.60 -6.40 -0.77
N PRO A 759 32.51 -7.38 0.15
CA PRO A 759 33.27 -8.63 0.10
C PRO A 759 32.66 -9.59 -0.94
N TRP A 760 32.97 -9.34 -2.21
CA TRP A 760 32.53 -10.14 -3.35
C TRP A 760 33.15 -11.55 -3.37
N ASP A 761 34.36 -11.69 -2.83
CA ASP A 761 35.17 -12.92 -2.93
C ASP A 761 35.00 -13.86 -1.73
#